data_AF-A0A095X4W0-F1
#
_entry.id   AF-A0A095X4W0-F1
#
_cell.length_a   1.000
_cell.length_b   1.000
_cell.length_c   1.000
_cell.angle_alpha   90.00
_cell.angle_beta   90.00
_cell.angle_gamma   90.00
#
_symmetry.space_group_name_H-M   'P 1'
#
loop_
_entity.id
_entity.type
_entity.pdbx_description
1 polymer ?
#
loop_
_entity_poly.entity_id
_entity_poly.type
_entity_poly.pdbx_seq_one_letter_code
_entity_poly.pdbx_strand_id
1 'polypeptide(L)'
;MDTNVKKTFDMSIISDPHVLCESLIANTESLRKELKVERKLVVESESLFKKALSLVDEVQSKFLIISGDISKEGELISHKKAASLLKAWQDKAPDRKIFLIPGNHDINSKKAYDYKNDKKTQPTSPEDFYAIYDFIYQDSSILEFYKDSEIFKTYLDEVNKKYKREQKYSSYANGYFSYVARIKKEDHYDNGLSIIMIDSSIYAVDMEQGHRDGMNNVIGSVSTAQLRWIADKIDEAKARNDMIIAVSHHAFIPNFRNQELVFSPFIIKEYKDKIKDSDPRLNNKTPIEVLADNGVKFIFTGHLHENGTAKFISEDGNEIYDIQTGSTITYPLPIRHLNIDNKSGTINGFEIEIKTELIKEFTYIDENKNLIHIENASMHTLENQLSLREVISNYIRIQANNPRLENIDIKKEIIDQVNANLKIKAPYQSYMDKVVFPMLKDKFPINRTIIGNINLIEENGAYHIQIKTIGNRLSIYSNDIEDALEVIFKQIEKDILYPPLMIYFFEKILNKIFKMPIDKEGHNFYDFANFIYQYRSNDIERPDYITSMIARLNDKSYNIIDNLIDYAGDEINEAFDYITTNIIFIKYGSKNRFYDDLIKTRGLTSNLTYKYMRSKVNNLRDLLNLLSKFITKKSQISGVDLAKEIAHSKLVRKFKMDMSDKMFGQRSLRKFITDMIGEMNKDMAETYQNDTDNDVDYYFNYIEFDDSDN
;
A
#
# COMPACT_ATOMS: atom_id res chain seq x y z
N MET A 1 17.93 23.37 30.92
CA MET A 1 18.39 24.46 30.03
C MET A 1 19.54 23.91 29.23
N ASP A 2 19.23 23.36 28.05
CA ASP A 2 20.24 22.83 27.14
C ASP A 2 20.54 23.91 26.10
N THR A 3 21.81 24.30 25.98
CA THR A 3 22.23 25.61 25.43
C THR A 3 23.04 25.49 24.14
N ASN A 4 22.72 24.52 23.28
CA ASN A 4 23.35 24.43 21.95
C ASN A 4 22.41 23.90 20.86
N VAL A 5 21.17 24.41 20.78
CA VAL A 5 20.35 24.19 19.58
C VAL A 5 20.90 25.08 18.46
N LYS A 6 21.55 24.44 17.48
CA LYS A 6 21.97 25.05 16.21
C LYS A 6 20.77 25.80 15.61
N LYS A 7 20.89 27.12 15.47
CA LYS A 7 19.79 28.00 15.02
C LYS A 7 19.66 28.11 13.49
N THR A 8 20.59 27.52 12.75
CA THR A 8 20.72 27.69 11.29
C THR A 8 20.83 26.33 10.62
N PHE A 9 19.95 26.07 9.66
CA PHE A 9 19.99 24.90 8.79
C PHE A 9 20.11 25.35 7.33
N ASP A 10 20.72 24.54 6.48
CA ASP A 10 20.89 24.89 5.06
C ASP A 10 19.57 24.76 4.29
N MET A 11 18.84 23.68 4.57
CA MET A 11 17.68 23.25 3.81
C MET A 11 16.57 22.76 4.72
N SER A 12 15.32 22.97 4.32
CA SER A 12 14.15 22.41 4.98
C SER A 12 13.29 21.63 3.99
N ILE A 13 12.54 20.64 4.47
CA ILE A 13 11.60 19.83 3.69
C ILE A 13 10.23 19.90 4.34
N ILE A 14 9.24 20.32 3.55
CA ILE A 14 7.82 20.20 3.87
C ILE A 14 7.22 19.22 2.87
N SER A 15 6.60 18.15 3.36
CA SER A 15 5.89 17.18 2.52
C SER A 15 4.40 17.22 2.78
N ASP A 16 3.61 16.96 1.73
CA ASP A 16 2.18 16.72 1.84
C ASP A 16 1.40 17.80 2.63
N PRO A 17 1.55 19.10 2.33
CA PRO A 17 0.83 20.14 3.05
C PRO A 17 -0.67 20.15 2.74
N HIS A 18 -1.11 19.55 1.62
CA HIS A 18 -2.52 19.35 1.27
C HIS A 18 -3.38 20.62 1.44
N VAL A 19 -2.84 21.76 1.00
CA VAL A 19 -3.45 23.08 1.23
C VAL A 19 -4.85 23.12 0.61
N LEU A 20 -5.86 23.39 1.43
CA LEU A 20 -7.20 23.76 1.00
C LEU A 20 -7.39 25.25 1.32
N CYS A 21 -7.54 26.08 0.27
CA CYS A 21 -7.67 27.51 0.45
C CYS A 21 -8.89 27.85 1.34
N GLU A 22 -8.70 28.69 2.35
CA GLU A 22 -9.74 29.09 3.31
C GLU A 22 -10.99 29.68 2.63
N SER A 23 -10.83 30.23 1.41
CA SER A 23 -11.92 30.75 0.60
C SER A 23 -12.89 29.68 0.06
N LEU A 24 -12.44 28.43 0.01
CA LEU A 24 -13.21 27.26 -0.45
C LEU A 24 -13.94 26.56 0.70
N ILE A 25 -13.74 26.99 1.94
CA ILE A 25 -14.26 26.34 3.14
C ILE A 25 -15.47 27.13 3.67
N ALA A 26 -16.57 26.44 3.95
CA ALA A 26 -17.65 26.91 4.81
C ALA A 26 -18.38 25.72 5.43
N ASN A 27 -19.15 25.96 6.50
CA ASN A 27 -19.93 24.93 7.18
C ASN A 27 -21.11 24.40 6.33
N THR A 28 -20.80 23.56 5.34
CA THR A 28 -21.77 22.94 4.45
C THR A 28 -21.94 21.46 4.72
N GLU A 29 -23.00 20.87 4.16
CA GLU A 29 -23.23 19.43 4.29
C GLU A 29 -22.11 18.62 3.63
N SER A 30 -21.58 19.07 2.48
CA SER A 30 -20.48 18.38 1.81
C SER A 30 -19.21 18.38 2.66
N LEU A 31 -18.87 19.51 3.29
CA LEU A 31 -17.70 19.58 4.17
C LEU A 31 -17.86 18.66 5.38
N ARG A 32 -19.03 18.67 6.04
CA ARG A 32 -19.29 17.76 7.18
C ARG A 32 -19.22 16.29 6.79
N LYS A 33 -19.56 15.94 5.55
CA LYS A 33 -19.41 14.57 5.03
C LYS A 33 -17.94 14.24 4.77
N GLU A 34 -17.20 15.18 4.18
CA GLU A 34 -15.77 15.05 3.96
C GLU A 34 -15.01 14.81 5.27
N LEU A 35 -15.23 15.66 6.29
CA LEU A 35 -14.53 15.59 7.57
C LEU A 35 -14.81 14.30 8.36
N LYS A 36 -15.86 13.53 8.02
CA LYS A 36 -16.13 12.21 8.61
C LYS A 36 -15.30 11.08 8.01
N VAL A 37 -14.71 11.30 6.83
CA VAL A 37 -13.94 10.28 6.10
C VAL A 37 -12.50 10.69 5.84
N GLU A 38 -12.23 12.00 5.89
CA GLU A 38 -10.91 12.58 5.77
C GLU A 38 -10.08 12.31 7.03
N ARG A 39 -8.80 11.97 6.84
CA ARG A 39 -7.87 11.59 7.90
C ARG A 39 -6.91 12.72 8.26
N LYS A 40 -7.07 13.86 7.61
CA LYS A 40 -6.14 14.99 7.57
C LYS A 40 -6.84 16.23 8.11
N LEU A 41 -6.08 17.13 8.73
CA LEU A 41 -6.55 18.43 9.23
C LEU A 41 -6.78 19.41 8.06
N VAL A 42 -7.77 19.13 7.21
CA VAL A 42 -7.99 19.86 5.95
C VAL A 42 -8.53 21.27 6.15
N VAL A 43 -9.27 21.53 7.24
CA VAL A 43 -9.74 22.89 7.57
C VAL A 43 -8.57 23.75 8.01
N GLU A 44 -7.63 23.15 8.75
CA GLU A 44 -6.44 23.78 9.30
C GLU A 44 -5.30 23.93 8.28
N SER A 45 -5.36 23.22 7.15
CA SER A 45 -4.26 23.02 6.20
C SER A 45 -3.55 24.30 5.72
N GLU A 46 -4.28 25.35 5.32
CA GLU A 46 -3.66 26.62 4.91
C GLU A 46 -2.88 27.27 6.07
N SER A 47 -3.40 27.18 7.29
CA SER A 47 -2.78 27.76 8.48
C SER A 47 -1.58 26.94 8.98
N LEU A 48 -1.68 25.61 8.91
CA LEU A 48 -0.56 24.70 9.21
C LEU A 48 0.59 24.90 8.21
N PHE A 49 0.29 25.10 6.92
CA PHE A 49 1.32 25.42 5.93
C PHE A 49 1.99 26.78 6.19
N LYS A 50 1.22 27.81 6.57
CA LYS A 50 1.78 29.11 7.01
C LYS A 50 2.70 28.93 8.23
N LYS A 51 2.29 28.13 9.22
CA LYS A 51 3.10 27.84 10.41
C LYS A 51 4.36 27.07 10.06
N ALA A 52 4.28 26.11 9.14
CA ALA A 52 5.44 25.38 8.66
C ALA A 52 6.46 26.30 7.99
N LEU A 53 6.01 27.21 7.11
CA LEU A 53 6.89 28.23 6.51
C LEU A 53 7.50 29.18 7.55
N SER A 54 6.80 29.46 8.66
CA SER A 54 7.37 30.21 9.79
C SER A 54 8.50 29.45 10.46
N LEU A 55 8.34 28.16 10.72
CA LEU A 55 9.39 27.34 11.34
C LEU A 55 10.64 27.27 10.45
N VAL A 56 10.46 27.12 9.13
CA VAL A 56 11.55 27.22 8.14
C VAL A 56 12.27 28.58 8.20
N ASP A 57 11.52 29.67 8.43
CA ASP A 57 12.06 31.03 8.60
C ASP A 57 12.84 31.18 9.92
N GLU A 58 12.33 30.61 11.01
CA GLU A 58 12.91 30.64 12.36
C GLU A 58 14.28 29.95 12.39
N VAL A 59 14.44 28.85 11.66
CA VAL A 59 15.73 28.14 11.49
C VAL A 59 16.61 28.70 10.37
N GLN A 60 16.20 29.83 9.77
CA GLN A 60 16.92 30.58 8.74
C GLN A 60 17.33 29.72 7.51
N SER A 61 16.54 28.72 7.15
CA SER A 61 16.83 27.90 5.97
C SER A 61 16.83 28.73 4.69
N LYS A 62 17.84 28.48 3.85
CA LYS A 62 17.99 29.11 2.53
C LYS A 62 17.26 28.32 1.45
N PHE A 63 17.20 27.00 1.61
CA PHE A 63 16.61 26.11 0.63
C PHE A 63 15.37 25.43 1.21
N LEU A 64 14.32 25.33 0.39
CA LEU A 64 13.08 24.66 0.77
C LEU A 64 12.71 23.62 -0.30
N ILE A 65 12.52 22.38 0.10
CA ILE A 65 11.98 21.31 -0.74
C ILE A 65 10.51 21.11 -0.40
N ILE A 66 9.67 21.04 -1.44
CA ILE A 66 8.28 20.57 -1.37
C ILE A 66 8.15 19.29 -2.19
N SER A 67 8.01 18.15 -1.52
CA SER A 67 8.00 16.81 -2.13
C SER A 67 6.60 16.34 -2.58
N GLY A 68 5.76 17.26 -3.08
CA GLY A 68 4.44 16.95 -3.63
C GLY A 68 3.26 17.08 -2.66
N ASP A 69 2.07 16.83 -3.21
CA ASP A 69 0.76 16.91 -2.56
C ASP A 69 0.52 18.29 -1.92
N ILE A 70 0.73 19.31 -2.75
CA ILE A 70 0.71 20.71 -2.35
C ILE A 70 -0.71 21.17 -2.04
N SER A 71 -1.69 20.73 -2.81
CA SER A 71 -3.12 21.00 -2.60
C SER A 71 -3.89 19.72 -2.21
N LYS A 72 -5.05 19.88 -1.56
CA LYS A 72 -5.86 18.73 -1.09
C LYS A 72 -6.30 17.81 -2.25
N GLU A 73 -6.91 18.37 -3.29
CA GLU A 73 -7.42 17.61 -4.43
C GLU A 73 -7.24 18.39 -5.74
N GLY A 74 -6.12 19.07 -5.91
CA GLY A 74 -5.73 19.71 -7.18
C GLY A 74 -6.51 20.98 -7.51
N GLU A 75 -7.14 21.62 -6.51
CA GLU A 75 -7.92 22.84 -6.75
C GLU A 75 -7.00 23.97 -7.23
N LEU A 76 -7.31 24.55 -8.39
CA LEU A 76 -6.51 25.64 -8.97
C LEU A 76 -6.37 26.83 -8.01
N ILE A 77 -7.41 27.12 -7.23
CA ILE A 77 -7.42 28.20 -6.24
C ILE A 77 -6.47 27.89 -5.08
N SER A 78 -6.42 26.64 -4.63
CA SER A 78 -5.51 26.19 -3.56
C SER A 78 -4.06 26.23 -4.02
N HIS A 79 -3.75 25.80 -5.26
CA HIS A 79 -2.40 25.94 -5.81
C HIS A 79 -1.96 27.40 -5.91
N LYS A 80 -2.82 28.31 -6.40
CA LYS A 80 -2.51 29.75 -6.43
C LYS A 80 -2.24 30.32 -5.04
N LYS A 81 -2.99 29.87 -4.03
CA LYS A 81 -2.78 30.24 -2.64
C LYS A 81 -1.41 29.74 -2.13
N ALA A 82 -1.11 28.45 -2.31
CA ALA A 82 0.15 27.87 -1.90
C ALA A 82 1.35 28.55 -2.58
N ALA A 83 1.26 28.80 -3.89
CA ALA A 83 2.27 29.52 -4.66
C ALA A 83 2.49 30.95 -4.15
N SER A 84 1.43 31.68 -3.79
CA SER A 84 1.55 33.00 -3.19
C SER A 84 2.27 32.97 -1.84
N LEU A 85 2.03 31.96 -1.00
CA LEU A 85 2.71 31.81 0.29
C LEU A 85 4.20 31.45 0.11
N LEU A 86 4.48 30.53 -0.82
CA LEU A 86 5.85 30.15 -1.19
C LEU A 86 6.63 31.32 -1.78
N LYS A 87 6.02 32.09 -2.69
CA LYS A 87 6.64 33.28 -3.27
C LYS A 87 6.95 34.32 -2.19
N ALA A 88 6.03 34.57 -1.28
CA ALA A 88 6.26 35.47 -0.15
C ALA A 88 7.39 35.00 0.77
N TRP A 89 7.55 33.68 0.98
CA TRP A 89 8.68 33.14 1.74
C TRP A 89 10.01 33.31 1.01
N GLN A 90 10.04 33.08 -0.31
CA GLN A 90 11.23 33.25 -1.15
C GLN A 90 11.66 34.72 -1.21
N ASP A 91 10.72 35.66 -1.38
CA ASP A 91 11.01 37.08 -1.53
C ASP A 91 11.56 37.75 -0.26
N LYS A 92 11.54 37.05 0.89
CA LYS A 92 12.19 37.52 2.13
C LYS A 92 13.71 37.64 2.01
N ALA A 93 14.36 36.87 1.13
CA ALA A 93 15.80 36.97 0.90
C ALA A 93 16.18 36.50 -0.52
N PRO A 94 17.09 37.21 -1.22
CA PRO A 94 17.40 36.93 -2.63
C PRO A 94 18.14 35.60 -2.84
N ASP A 95 18.74 35.03 -1.81
CA ASP A 95 19.43 33.74 -1.84
C ASP A 95 18.52 32.56 -1.50
N ARG A 96 17.24 32.81 -1.18
CA ARG A 96 16.27 31.73 -0.92
C ARG A 96 15.85 31.05 -2.21
N LYS A 97 15.86 29.72 -2.20
CA LYS A 97 15.42 28.89 -3.32
C LYS A 97 14.44 27.84 -2.86
N ILE A 98 13.50 27.53 -3.74
CA ILE A 98 12.51 26.48 -3.53
C ILE A 98 12.73 25.42 -4.60
N PHE A 99 12.54 24.15 -4.25
CA PHE A 99 12.51 23.03 -5.19
C PHE A 99 11.21 22.27 -4.95
N LEU A 100 10.45 22.02 -6.01
CA LEU A 100 9.08 21.54 -5.90
C LEU A 100 8.76 20.56 -7.05
N ILE A 101 8.12 19.45 -6.70
CA ILE A 101 7.52 18.49 -7.64
C ILE A 101 6.05 18.27 -7.27
N PRO A 102 5.20 17.82 -8.21
CA PRO A 102 3.81 17.48 -7.90
C PRO A 102 3.70 16.15 -7.15
N GLY A 103 2.68 16.04 -6.29
CA GLY A 103 2.20 14.77 -5.76
C GLY A 103 0.98 14.25 -6.51
N ASN A 104 0.44 13.12 -6.07
CA ASN A 104 -0.65 12.46 -6.79
C ASN A 104 -1.97 13.25 -6.73
N HIS A 105 -2.15 14.16 -5.79
CA HIS A 105 -3.37 14.97 -5.67
C HIS A 105 -3.36 16.25 -6.52
N ASP A 106 -2.21 16.71 -6.97
CA ASP A 106 -2.04 18.07 -7.49
C ASP A 106 -2.57 18.29 -8.92
N ILE A 107 -2.31 17.35 -9.82
CA ILE A 107 -2.54 17.53 -11.26
C ILE A 107 -3.65 16.60 -11.75
N ASN A 108 -4.57 17.14 -12.57
CA ASN A 108 -5.67 16.41 -13.19
C ASN A 108 -6.60 15.66 -12.21
N SER A 109 -6.68 16.10 -10.94
CA SER A 109 -7.58 15.50 -9.95
C SER A 109 -9.05 15.77 -10.28
N LYS A 110 -9.87 14.71 -10.37
CA LYS A 110 -11.33 14.85 -10.58
C LYS A 110 -12.14 15.17 -9.32
N LYS A 111 -11.44 15.32 -8.20
CA LYS A 111 -12.01 15.50 -6.86
C LYS A 111 -11.95 16.94 -6.37
N ALA A 112 -11.32 17.86 -7.11
CA ALA A 112 -11.28 19.29 -6.79
C ALA A 112 -12.66 19.83 -6.42
N TYR A 113 -12.80 20.36 -5.20
CA TYR A 113 -14.11 20.75 -4.66
C TYR A 113 -14.09 22.13 -3.97
N ASP A 114 -15.17 22.88 -4.16
CA ASP A 114 -15.47 24.13 -3.46
C ASP A 114 -16.56 23.85 -2.44
N TYR A 115 -16.15 23.60 -1.20
CA TYR A 115 -17.06 23.29 -0.10
C TYR A 115 -17.94 24.48 0.27
N LYS A 116 -17.46 25.71 0.11
CA LYS A 116 -18.23 26.92 0.40
C LYS A 116 -19.47 27.04 -0.48
N ASN A 117 -19.35 26.69 -1.76
CA ASN A 117 -20.45 26.75 -2.73
C ASN A 117 -21.05 25.38 -3.07
N ASP A 118 -20.65 24.32 -2.36
CA ASP A 118 -21.10 22.92 -2.57
C ASP A 118 -21.08 22.48 -4.04
N LYS A 119 -19.95 22.69 -4.72
CA LYS A 119 -19.78 22.30 -6.13
C LYS A 119 -18.34 21.90 -6.46
N LYS A 120 -18.16 21.19 -7.58
CA LYS A 120 -16.82 20.98 -8.14
C LYS A 120 -16.18 22.31 -8.54
N THR A 121 -14.87 22.41 -8.33
CA THR A 121 -14.08 23.56 -8.79
C THR A 121 -13.13 23.14 -9.90
N GLN A 122 -12.44 24.11 -10.49
CA GLN A 122 -11.48 23.85 -11.57
C GLN A 122 -10.27 23.06 -11.03
N PRO A 123 -9.97 21.87 -11.59
CA PRO A 123 -8.74 21.17 -11.29
C PRO A 123 -7.56 21.80 -12.02
N THR A 124 -6.36 21.56 -11.52
CA THR A 124 -5.12 22.08 -12.09
C THR A 124 -4.62 21.15 -13.20
N SER A 125 -4.42 21.67 -14.41
CA SER A 125 -3.76 20.95 -15.51
C SER A 125 -2.23 21.00 -15.38
N PRO A 126 -1.46 20.17 -16.10
CA PRO A 126 0.00 20.33 -16.16
C PRO A 126 0.42 21.73 -16.59
N GLU A 127 -0.25 22.32 -17.56
CA GLU A 127 0.03 23.69 -18.03
C GLU A 127 -0.25 24.73 -16.93
N ASP A 128 -1.36 24.60 -16.20
CA ASP A 128 -1.68 25.47 -15.06
C ASP A 128 -0.62 25.33 -13.96
N PHE A 129 -0.22 24.09 -13.63
CA PHE A 129 0.76 23.80 -12.58
C PHE A 129 2.12 24.44 -12.89
N TYR A 130 2.61 24.28 -14.13
CA TYR A 130 3.85 24.95 -14.56
C TYR A 130 3.73 26.47 -14.44
N ALA A 131 2.63 27.06 -14.91
CA ALA A 131 2.43 28.51 -14.89
C ALA A 131 2.31 29.09 -13.47
N ILE A 132 1.75 28.34 -12.51
CA ILE A 132 1.60 28.77 -11.12
C ILE A 132 2.95 28.79 -10.38
N TYR A 133 3.82 27.83 -10.68
CA TYR A 133 5.12 27.65 -10.02
C TYR A 133 6.30 28.05 -10.91
N ASP A 134 6.07 28.82 -11.98
CA ASP A 134 7.10 29.20 -12.95
C ASP A 134 8.28 29.96 -12.32
N PHE A 135 8.00 30.77 -11.30
CA PHE A 135 8.98 31.51 -10.52
C PHE A 135 9.97 30.61 -9.78
N ILE A 136 9.59 29.35 -9.52
CA ILE A 136 10.47 28.31 -8.98
C ILE A 136 11.26 27.69 -10.14
N TYR A 137 10.57 27.34 -11.22
CA TYR A 137 11.14 26.62 -12.36
C TYR A 137 12.10 27.43 -13.24
N GLN A 138 12.07 28.76 -13.11
CA GLN A 138 12.98 29.67 -13.81
C GLN A 138 14.22 30.03 -12.98
N ASP A 139 14.40 29.48 -11.77
CA ASP A 139 15.60 29.75 -10.98
C ASP A 139 16.85 29.18 -11.67
N SER A 140 17.92 29.99 -11.67
CA SER A 140 19.22 29.64 -12.27
C SER A 140 19.89 28.39 -11.68
N SER A 141 19.45 27.87 -10.53
CA SER A 141 19.93 26.60 -9.99
C SER A 141 19.41 25.39 -10.76
N ILE A 142 18.31 25.51 -11.50
CA ILE A 142 17.78 24.40 -12.29
C ILE A 142 18.63 24.26 -13.55
N LEU A 143 19.27 23.10 -13.70
CA LEU A 143 20.16 22.82 -14.82
C LEU A 143 19.38 22.31 -16.04
N GLU A 144 18.47 21.37 -15.83
CA GLU A 144 17.73 20.72 -16.91
C GLU A 144 16.44 20.06 -16.39
N PHE A 145 15.35 20.18 -17.15
CA PHE A 145 14.15 19.37 -16.96
C PHE A 145 14.19 18.12 -17.84
N TYR A 146 13.68 17.00 -17.31
CA TYR A 146 13.47 15.77 -18.07
C TYR A 146 12.63 16.02 -19.32
N LYS A 147 11.57 16.83 -19.23
CA LYS A 147 10.71 17.17 -20.37
C LYS A 147 11.43 17.82 -21.55
N ASP A 148 12.60 18.41 -21.32
CA ASP A 148 13.37 19.10 -22.36
C ASP A 148 14.44 18.18 -23.01
N SER A 149 14.68 17.00 -22.43
CA SER A 149 15.63 16.00 -22.91
C SER A 149 15.15 15.26 -24.17
N GLU A 150 16.09 14.77 -24.98
CA GLU A 150 15.77 13.93 -26.15
C GLU A 150 15.18 12.57 -25.75
N ILE A 151 15.56 12.05 -24.58
CA ILE A 151 15.00 10.82 -24.01
C ILE A 151 13.49 10.99 -23.79
N PHE A 152 13.08 12.10 -23.16
CA PHE A 152 11.66 12.38 -22.94
C PHE A 152 10.92 12.66 -24.25
N LYS A 153 11.48 13.43 -25.18
CA LYS A 153 10.81 13.72 -26.47
C LYS A 153 10.52 12.44 -27.25
N THR A 154 11.46 11.51 -27.24
CA THR A 154 11.29 10.17 -27.84
C THR A 154 10.19 9.39 -27.11
N TYR A 155 10.25 9.35 -25.77
CA TYR A 155 9.25 8.68 -24.95
C TYR A 155 7.83 9.26 -25.17
N LEU A 156 7.69 10.57 -25.20
CA LEU A 156 6.43 11.27 -25.42
C LEU A 156 5.85 10.97 -26.81
N ASP A 157 6.67 10.95 -27.85
CA ASP A 157 6.23 10.58 -29.21
C ASP A 157 5.72 9.14 -29.26
N GLU A 158 6.41 8.19 -28.63
CA GLU A 158 5.96 6.80 -28.50
C GLU A 158 4.62 6.69 -27.77
N VAL A 159 4.48 7.37 -26.64
CA VAL A 159 3.23 7.44 -25.85
C VAL A 159 2.10 8.03 -26.69
N ASN A 160 2.33 9.16 -27.35
CA ASN A 160 1.34 9.84 -28.18
C ASN A 160 0.85 8.94 -29.33
N LYS A 161 1.77 8.24 -30.01
CA LYS A 161 1.44 7.28 -31.08
C LYS A 161 0.68 6.07 -30.57
N LYS A 162 1.12 5.48 -29.45
CA LYS A 162 0.53 4.28 -28.87
C LYS A 162 -0.92 4.50 -28.45
N TYR A 163 -1.22 5.65 -27.84
CA TYR A 163 -2.55 5.95 -27.30
C TYR A 163 -3.39 6.89 -28.17
N LYS A 164 -2.87 7.35 -29.32
CA LYS A 164 -3.56 8.26 -30.26
C LYS A 164 -4.13 9.49 -29.56
N ARG A 165 -3.30 10.15 -28.76
CA ARG A 165 -3.73 11.19 -27.83
C ARG A 165 -4.23 12.44 -28.54
N GLU A 166 -5.22 13.09 -27.94
CA GLU A 166 -5.70 14.39 -28.38
C GLU A 166 -4.63 15.47 -28.17
N GLN A 167 -4.65 16.52 -28.99
CA GLN A 167 -3.65 17.61 -28.97
C GLN A 167 -3.49 18.28 -27.60
N LYS A 168 -4.57 18.40 -26.81
CA LYS A 168 -4.55 19.00 -25.47
C LYS A 168 -3.82 18.15 -24.40
N TYR A 169 -3.52 16.89 -24.70
CA TYR A 169 -2.83 15.99 -23.79
C TYR A 169 -1.45 15.59 -24.31
N SER A 170 -1.16 15.85 -25.59
CA SER A 170 0.06 15.36 -26.24
C SER A 170 1.36 16.05 -25.81
N SER A 171 1.30 17.03 -24.90
CA SER A 171 2.45 17.82 -24.40
C SER A 171 3.20 17.14 -23.25
N TYR A 172 2.59 16.19 -22.52
CA TYR A 172 3.15 15.64 -21.28
C TYR A 172 2.96 14.13 -21.17
N ALA A 173 3.85 13.45 -20.44
CA ALA A 173 3.80 12.03 -20.11
C ALA A 173 4.35 11.83 -18.67
N ASN A 174 4.46 10.60 -18.17
CA ASN A 174 5.00 10.34 -16.83
C ASN A 174 6.39 10.97 -16.64
N GLY A 175 6.59 11.57 -15.46
CA GLY A 175 7.84 12.24 -15.08
C GLY A 175 8.02 13.66 -15.62
N TYR A 176 7.03 14.26 -16.29
CA TYR A 176 7.14 15.55 -16.99
C TYR A 176 7.75 16.69 -16.13
N PHE A 177 7.48 16.72 -14.82
CA PHE A 177 8.04 17.72 -13.90
C PHE A 177 9.34 17.30 -13.21
N SER A 178 10.02 16.26 -13.69
CA SER A 178 11.34 15.90 -13.17
C SER A 178 12.40 16.87 -13.67
N TYR A 179 13.35 17.23 -12.82
CA TYR A 179 14.46 18.12 -13.16
C TYR A 179 15.64 17.92 -12.22
N VAL A 180 16.82 18.38 -12.64
CA VAL A 180 18.01 18.44 -11.80
C VAL A 180 18.31 19.89 -11.48
N ALA A 181 18.58 20.17 -10.21
CA ALA A 181 19.06 21.46 -9.73
C ALA A 181 20.46 21.31 -9.11
N ARG A 182 21.23 22.39 -9.11
CA ARG A 182 22.55 22.45 -8.48
C ARG A 182 22.68 23.69 -7.61
N ILE A 183 23.14 23.48 -6.38
CA ILE A 183 23.46 24.53 -5.42
C ILE A 183 24.96 24.49 -5.16
N LYS A 184 25.64 25.64 -5.34
CA LYS A 184 26.99 25.82 -4.81
C LYS A 184 26.87 26.30 -3.36
N LYS A 185 27.37 25.50 -2.42
CA LYS A 185 27.30 25.83 -0.99
C LYS A 185 28.37 26.87 -0.63
N GLU A 186 29.58 26.69 -1.14
CA GLU A 186 30.76 27.44 -0.76
C GLU A 186 31.59 27.76 -2.01
N ASP A 187 31.76 29.05 -2.32
CA ASP A 187 32.39 29.52 -3.57
C ASP A 187 33.86 29.11 -3.73
N HIS A 188 34.50 28.65 -2.65
CA HIS A 188 35.90 28.21 -2.65
C HIS A 188 36.07 26.72 -2.96
N TYR A 189 34.98 25.94 -3.04
CA TYR A 189 34.99 24.58 -3.55
C TYR A 189 34.40 24.53 -4.97
N ASP A 190 34.98 23.68 -5.82
CA ASP A 190 34.48 23.49 -7.20
C ASP A 190 33.21 22.62 -7.25
N ASN A 191 33.01 21.80 -6.22
CA ASN A 191 31.83 20.95 -6.07
C ASN A 191 30.65 21.65 -5.38
N GLY A 192 29.50 20.99 -5.38
CA GLY A 192 28.26 21.46 -4.76
C GLY A 192 27.28 20.33 -4.48
N LEU A 193 26.00 20.68 -4.38
CA LEU A 193 24.91 19.74 -4.17
C LEU A 193 24.05 19.68 -5.44
N SER A 194 24.00 18.52 -6.07
CA SER A 194 23.06 18.18 -7.12
C SER A 194 21.80 17.53 -6.52
N ILE A 195 20.64 18.09 -6.83
CA ILE A 195 19.33 17.66 -6.35
C ILE A 195 18.55 17.13 -7.54
N ILE A 196 18.25 15.83 -7.55
CA ILE A 196 17.45 15.18 -8.59
C ILE A 196 16.00 15.15 -8.10
N MET A 197 15.17 16.00 -8.67
CA MET A 197 13.75 16.12 -8.37
C MET A 197 12.98 15.17 -9.29
N ILE A 198 12.41 14.09 -8.73
CA ILE A 198 11.78 12.99 -9.44
C ILE A 198 10.26 13.08 -9.29
N ASP A 199 9.60 13.51 -10.36
CA ASP A 199 8.14 13.44 -10.47
C ASP A 199 7.72 11.97 -10.67
N SER A 200 7.21 11.36 -9.61
CA SER A 200 6.67 9.99 -9.61
C SER A 200 5.15 9.96 -9.77
N SER A 201 4.51 11.11 -9.96
CA SER A 201 3.05 11.20 -9.97
C SER A 201 2.48 10.74 -11.31
N ILE A 202 1.30 10.09 -11.26
CA ILE A 202 0.61 9.60 -12.45
C ILE A 202 -0.57 10.50 -12.74
N TYR A 203 -0.44 11.31 -13.78
CA TYR A 203 -1.50 12.19 -14.30
C TYR A 203 -1.60 12.14 -15.85
N ALA A 204 -0.94 11.16 -16.47
CA ALA A 204 -0.88 10.92 -17.91
C ALA A 204 -1.26 9.47 -18.28
N VAL A 205 -1.68 9.27 -19.54
CA VAL A 205 -2.28 8.04 -20.05
C VAL A 205 -1.36 6.81 -20.02
N ASP A 206 -0.05 7.01 -20.12
CA ASP A 206 0.98 5.98 -20.19
C ASP A 206 1.01 5.11 -18.93
N MET A 207 0.87 5.74 -17.77
CA MET A 207 0.90 5.06 -16.47
C MET A 207 -0.46 5.06 -15.74
N GLU A 208 -1.50 5.74 -16.22
CA GLU A 208 -2.84 5.69 -15.61
C GLU A 208 -3.45 4.28 -15.67
N GLN A 209 -4.18 3.84 -14.64
CA GLN A 209 -4.61 2.44 -14.49
C GLN A 209 -5.56 1.97 -15.60
N GLY A 210 -6.36 2.88 -16.15
CA GLY A 210 -7.24 2.64 -17.28
C GLY A 210 -6.72 3.19 -18.61
N HIS A 211 -5.48 3.70 -18.64
CA HIS A 211 -4.90 4.43 -19.76
C HIS A 211 -5.83 5.53 -20.29
N ARG A 212 -6.23 6.46 -19.42
CA ARG A 212 -7.06 7.63 -19.74
C ARG A 212 -6.31 8.92 -19.44
N ASP A 213 -6.42 9.88 -20.35
CA ASP A 213 -5.97 11.25 -20.12
C ASP A 213 -6.89 12.02 -19.16
N GLY A 214 -6.35 13.06 -18.53
CA GLY A 214 -7.09 13.94 -17.60
C GLY A 214 -7.58 13.21 -16.35
N MET A 215 -6.78 12.27 -15.84
CA MET A 215 -7.02 11.46 -14.65
C MET A 215 -5.73 11.35 -13.85
N ASN A 216 -5.82 11.34 -12.53
CA ASN A 216 -4.73 11.03 -11.61
C ASN A 216 -4.92 9.67 -10.91
N ASN A 217 -3.82 9.06 -10.48
CA ASN A 217 -3.85 7.90 -9.59
C ASN A 217 -3.14 8.20 -8.26
N VAL A 218 -3.58 7.55 -7.19
CA VAL A 218 -2.90 7.58 -5.87
C VAL A 218 -1.55 6.86 -5.89
N ILE A 219 -1.36 5.87 -6.77
CA ILE A 219 -0.10 5.15 -6.89
C ILE A 219 0.87 5.88 -7.82
N GLY A 220 2.16 5.84 -7.47
CA GLY A 220 3.23 6.45 -8.25
C GLY A 220 3.83 5.51 -9.29
N SER A 221 4.59 6.06 -10.21
CA SER A 221 5.34 5.30 -11.21
C SER A 221 6.56 6.08 -11.67
N VAL A 222 7.61 5.35 -12.01
CA VAL A 222 8.81 5.87 -12.65
C VAL A 222 9.07 5.09 -13.93
N SER A 223 9.11 5.80 -15.05
CA SER A 223 9.36 5.16 -16.35
C SER A 223 10.84 4.78 -16.51
N THR A 224 11.13 3.74 -17.29
CA THR A 224 12.52 3.39 -17.64
C THR A 224 13.24 4.54 -18.35
N ALA A 225 12.54 5.30 -19.21
CA ALA A 225 13.10 6.48 -19.88
C ALA A 225 13.52 7.57 -18.87
N GLN A 226 12.69 7.81 -17.85
CA GLN A 226 13.03 8.73 -16.76
C GLN A 226 14.24 8.24 -15.96
N LEU A 227 14.33 6.94 -15.65
CA LEU A 227 15.50 6.36 -14.96
C LEU A 227 16.79 6.46 -15.78
N ARG A 228 16.75 6.32 -17.12
CA ARG A 228 17.92 6.53 -17.98
C ARG A 228 18.40 7.97 -17.89
N TRP A 229 17.47 8.91 -18.01
CA TRP A 229 17.79 10.33 -17.86
C TRP A 229 18.36 10.64 -16.46
N ILE A 230 17.79 10.06 -15.40
CA ILE A 230 18.33 10.19 -14.03
C ILE A 230 19.77 9.67 -13.97
N ALA A 231 20.07 8.51 -14.54
CA ALA A 231 21.42 7.96 -14.58
C ALA A 231 22.41 8.91 -15.30
N ASP A 232 22.01 9.52 -16.41
CA ASP A 232 22.83 10.52 -17.10
C ASP A 232 23.10 11.76 -16.22
N LYS A 233 22.08 12.24 -15.51
CA LYS A 233 22.24 13.39 -14.59
C LYS A 233 23.11 13.05 -13.37
N ILE A 234 23.09 11.79 -12.91
CA ILE A 234 23.96 11.30 -11.85
C ILE A 234 25.42 11.32 -12.32
N ASP A 235 25.72 10.81 -13.51
CA ASP A 235 27.09 10.82 -14.07
C ASP A 235 27.61 12.24 -14.26
N GLU A 236 26.76 13.16 -14.74
CA GLU A 236 27.11 14.58 -14.83
C GLU A 236 27.41 15.22 -13.47
N ALA A 237 26.69 14.83 -12.41
CA ALA A 237 26.92 15.31 -11.05
C ALA A 237 28.23 14.75 -10.48
N LYS A 238 28.52 13.47 -10.70
CA LYS A 238 29.80 12.84 -10.34
C LYS A 238 30.98 13.49 -11.05
N ALA A 239 30.85 13.80 -12.33
CA ALA A 239 31.88 14.53 -13.08
C ALA A 239 32.19 15.93 -12.49
N ARG A 240 31.29 16.49 -11.67
CA ARG A 240 31.47 17.74 -10.92
C ARG A 240 31.88 17.53 -9.47
N ASN A 241 32.07 16.28 -9.03
CA ASN A 241 32.27 15.86 -7.64
C ASN A 241 31.16 16.36 -6.70
N ASP A 242 29.95 16.57 -7.24
CA ASP A 242 28.82 17.05 -6.45
C ASP A 242 28.28 15.93 -5.56
N MET A 243 27.84 16.32 -4.36
CA MET A 243 26.94 15.49 -3.57
C MET A 243 25.61 15.31 -4.31
N ILE A 244 25.04 14.12 -4.28
CA ILE A 244 23.76 13.82 -4.96
C ILE A 244 22.71 13.46 -3.92
N ILE A 245 21.59 14.17 -3.94
CA ILE A 245 20.36 13.76 -3.27
C ILE A 245 19.23 13.60 -4.29
N ALA A 246 18.37 12.62 -4.07
CA ALA A 246 17.14 12.47 -4.82
C ALA A 246 15.94 12.93 -3.98
N VAL A 247 14.90 13.41 -4.64
CA VAL A 247 13.63 13.76 -4.01
C VAL A 247 12.51 13.17 -4.86
N SER A 248 11.55 12.49 -4.25
CA SER A 248 10.35 12.06 -4.95
C SER A 248 9.13 12.20 -4.05
N HIS A 249 7.93 12.25 -4.62
CA HIS A 249 6.73 12.22 -3.80
C HIS A 249 6.48 10.81 -3.22
N HIS A 250 6.47 9.80 -4.08
CA HIS A 250 6.28 8.40 -3.68
C HIS A 250 7.59 7.76 -3.22
N ALA A 251 7.48 6.82 -2.29
CA ALA A 251 8.61 6.02 -1.85
C ALA A 251 9.08 5.03 -2.93
N PHE A 252 10.39 4.75 -2.95
CA PHE A 252 11.01 3.77 -3.85
C PHE A 252 11.18 2.41 -3.18
N ILE A 253 11.12 2.39 -1.86
CA ILE A 253 11.10 1.18 -1.02
C ILE A 253 10.07 1.35 0.10
N PRO A 254 9.65 0.26 0.76
CA PRO A 254 8.83 0.37 1.96
C PRO A 254 9.60 1.05 3.11
N ASN A 255 9.04 2.11 3.69
CA ASN A 255 9.61 2.89 4.79
C ASN A 255 9.38 2.29 6.19
N PHE A 256 8.45 1.33 6.33
CA PHE A 256 8.36 0.49 7.52
C PHE A 256 7.81 -0.89 7.17
N ARG A 257 8.05 -1.84 8.08
CA ARG A 257 7.65 -3.23 7.90
C ARG A 257 6.15 -3.34 7.64
N ASN A 258 5.76 -4.08 6.61
CA ASN A 258 4.36 -4.23 6.20
C ASN A 258 3.68 -2.95 5.70
N GLN A 259 4.39 -1.84 5.40
CA GLN A 259 3.78 -0.71 4.69
C GLN A 259 3.15 -1.17 3.38
N GLU A 260 3.86 -1.99 2.62
CA GLU A 260 3.30 -2.58 1.41
C GLU A 260 1.96 -3.28 1.71
N LEU A 261 1.76 -3.76 2.95
CA LEU A 261 0.66 -4.62 3.38
C LEU A 261 -0.69 -3.94 3.58
N VAL A 262 -0.62 -2.63 3.76
CA VAL A 262 -1.72 -1.75 4.16
C VAL A 262 -1.80 -0.54 3.24
N PHE A 263 -0.66 -0.21 2.63
CA PHE A 263 -0.36 1.04 1.94
C PHE A 263 0.50 0.77 0.68
N SER A 264 0.20 -0.29 -0.07
CA SER A 264 0.85 -0.53 -1.37
C SER A 264 0.62 0.55 -2.44
N PRO A 265 -0.38 1.46 -2.39
CA PRO A 265 -0.42 2.56 -3.36
C PRO A 265 0.51 3.71 -2.97
N PHE A 266 1.26 3.58 -1.88
CA PHE A 266 2.15 4.64 -1.37
C PHE A 266 3.62 4.47 -1.78
N ILE A 267 3.89 3.49 -2.65
CA ILE A 267 5.19 3.18 -3.24
C ILE A 267 4.99 3.16 -4.76
N ILE A 268 6.04 3.48 -5.53
CA ILE A 268 5.99 3.35 -7.00
C ILE A 268 5.65 1.91 -7.43
N LYS A 269 4.92 1.76 -8.54
CA LYS A 269 4.51 0.44 -9.06
C LYS A 269 5.69 -0.49 -9.32
N GLU A 270 6.77 0.07 -9.85
CA GLU A 270 7.93 -0.65 -10.37
C GLU A 270 8.96 -1.02 -9.30
N TYR A 271 8.70 -0.76 -8.01
CA TYR A 271 9.71 -0.86 -6.95
C TYR A 271 10.42 -2.24 -6.83
N LYS A 272 9.76 -3.32 -7.26
CA LYS A 272 10.31 -4.70 -7.29
C LYS A 272 10.65 -5.18 -8.70
N ASP A 273 10.34 -4.38 -9.72
CA ASP A 273 10.50 -4.80 -11.10
C ASP A 273 11.95 -4.61 -11.52
N LYS A 274 12.62 -5.72 -11.80
CA LYS A 274 13.95 -5.71 -12.42
C LYS A 274 13.82 -5.24 -13.86
N ILE A 275 14.43 -4.10 -14.16
CA ILE A 275 14.36 -3.43 -15.46
C ILE A 275 15.15 -4.24 -16.49
N LYS A 276 14.59 -4.39 -17.69
CA LYS A 276 15.32 -4.96 -18.83
C LYS A 276 15.68 -3.83 -19.78
N ASP A 277 16.96 -3.53 -19.88
CA ASP A 277 17.46 -2.41 -20.67
C ASP A 277 18.78 -2.76 -21.36
N SER A 278 19.12 -2.02 -22.41
CA SER A 278 20.47 -2.08 -22.99
C SER A 278 21.50 -1.34 -22.15
N ASP A 279 21.06 -0.35 -21.37
CA ASP A 279 21.92 0.39 -20.45
C ASP A 279 22.29 -0.47 -19.23
N PRO A 280 23.59 -0.81 -19.03
CA PRO A 280 24.02 -1.63 -17.90
C PRO A 280 23.77 -0.96 -16.54
N ARG A 281 23.66 0.38 -16.48
CA ARG A 281 23.33 1.12 -15.24
C ARG A 281 21.92 0.81 -14.74
N LEU A 282 21.05 0.31 -15.61
CA LEU A 282 19.65 -0.02 -15.31
C LEU A 282 19.33 -1.52 -15.42
N ASN A 283 20.01 -2.23 -16.32
CA ASN A 283 19.65 -3.58 -16.67
C ASN A 283 19.77 -4.55 -15.47
N ASN A 284 18.73 -5.34 -15.25
CA ASN A 284 18.57 -6.24 -14.11
C ASN A 284 18.65 -5.53 -12.74
N LYS A 285 18.25 -4.25 -12.69
CA LYS A 285 18.14 -3.46 -11.45
C LYS A 285 16.70 -2.98 -11.28
N THR A 286 16.24 -2.94 -10.03
CA THR A 286 15.02 -2.25 -9.60
C THR A 286 15.27 -0.73 -9.57
N PRO A 287 14.23 0.11 -9.55
CA PRO A 287 14.43 1.57 -9.51
C PRO A 287 15.31 2.06 -8.35
N ILE A 288 15.19 1.47 -7.15
CA ILE A 288 16.04 1.84 -6.02
C ILE A 288 17.50 1.40 -6.22
N GLU A 289 17.73 0.22 -6.81
CA GLU A 289 19.08 -0.25 -7.15
C GLU A 289 19.72 0.64 -8.23
N VAL A 290 18.94 1.16 -9.19
CA VAL A 290 19.45 2.16 -10.14
C VAL A 290 19.98 3.39 -9.39
N LEU A 291 19.26 3.90 -8.39
CA LEU A 291 19.77 5.04 -7.61
C LEU A 291 21.00 4.66 -6.77
N ALA A 292 20.93 3.56 -6.02
CA ALA A 292 22.00 3.13 -5.12
C ALA A 292 23.30 2.82 -5.87
N ASP A 293 23.22 2.01 -6.92
CA ASP A 293 24.39 1.54 -7.67
C ASP A 293 25.00 2.59 -8.57
N ASN A 294 24.23 3.62 -8.93
CA ASN A 294 24.78 4.80 -9.56
C ASN A 294 25.25 5.85 -8.53
N GLY A 295 25.28 5.55 -7.23
CA GLY A 295 25.97 6.36 -6.21
C GLY A 295 25.09 7.37 -5.46
N VAL A 296 23.76 7.28 -5.55
CA VAL A 296 22.84 8.06 -4.70
C VAL A 296 22.74 7.42 -3.32
N LYS A 297 23.02 8.19 -2.27
CA LYS A 297 22.95 7.72 -0.87
C LYS A 297 21.66 8.09 -0.15
N PHE A 298 20.99 9.17 -0.57
CA PHE A 298 19.78 9.66 0.09
C PHE A 298 18.69 9.99 -0.92
N ILE A 299 17.50 9.45 -0.68
CA ILE A 299 16.27 9.87 -1.35
C ILE A 299 15.28 10.37 -0.30
N PHE A 300 14.74 11.57 -0.49
CA PHE A 300 13.72 12.15 0.39
C PHE A 300 12.33 11.95 -0.22
N THR A 301 11.41 11.39 0.57
CA THR A 301 10.07 11.01 0.09
C THR A 301 8.93 11.52 0.97
N GLY A 302 7.69 11.40 0.49
CA GLY A 302 6.46 11.87 1.15
C GLY A 302 5.32 10.86 1.03
N HIS A 303 4.09 11.32 0.80
CA HIS A 303 2.89 10.54 0.42
C HIS A 303 2.24 9.68 1.50
N LEU A 304 3.03 8.90 2.26
CA LEU A 304 2.48 8.07 3.34
C LEU A 304 2.08 8.88 4.57
N HIS A 305 2.49 10.14 4.62
CA HIS A 305 2.31 11.05 5.76
C HIS A 305 2.99 10.60 7.06
N GLU A 306 3.87 9.60 7.01
CA GLU A 306 4.66 9.14 8.15
C GLU A 306 6.07 9.73 8.15
N ASN A 307 6.64 9.95 9.34
CA ASN A 307 8.08 10.16 9.46
C ASN A 307 8.78 8.82 9.58
N GLY A 308 9.66 8.52 8.64
CA GLY A 308 10.44 7.30 8.64
C GLY A 308 11.76 7.45 7.90
N THR A 309 12.63 6.47 8.12
CA THR A 309 13.84 6.25 7.33
C THR A 309 13.97 4.75 7.11
N ALA A 310 14.16 4.33 5.86
CA ALA A 310 14.48 2.96 5.50
C ALA A 310 15.87 2.90 4.85
N LYS A 311 16.68 1.92 5.28
CA LYS A 311 17.96 1.58 4.66
C LYS A 311 17.75 0.44 3.66
N PHE A 312 18.34 0.57 2.48
CA PHE A 312 18.42 -0.48 1.47
C PHE A 312 19.87 -0.71 1.07
N ILE A 313 20.22 -1.98 0.84
CA ILE A 313 21.53 -2.41 0.33
C ILE A 313 21.26 -3.17 -0.96
N SER A 314 21.84 -2.73 -2.07
CA SER A 314 21.70 -3.39 -3.36
C SER A 314 22.44 -4.73 -3.41
N GLU A 315 22.18 -5.52 -4.45
CA GLU A 315 22.93 -6.77 -4.71
C GLU A 315 24.44 -6.53 -4.89
N ASP A 316 24.83 -5.34 -5.37
CA ASP A 316 26.22 -4.92 -5.54
C ASP A 316 26.84 -4.37 -4.24
N GLY A 317 26.08 -4.34 -3.12
CA GLY A 317 26.54 -3.89 -1.81
C GLY A 317 26.43 -2.38 -1.58
N ASN A 318 25.78 -1.63 -2.47
CA ASN A 318 25.63 -0.19 -2.35
C ASN A 318 24.45 0.17 -1.44
N GLU A 319 24.72 1.00 -0.43
CA GLU A 319 23.69 1.48 0.50
C GLU A 319 22.99 2.75 -0.01
N ILE A 320 21.68 2.85 0.24
CA ILE A 320 20.84 4.04 0.06
C ILE A 320 19.80 4.14 1.18
N TYR A 321 19.46 5.36 1.58
CA TYR A 321 18.46 5.66 2.61
C TYR A 321 17.26 6.39 1.98
N ASP A 322 16.07 5.81 2.10
CA ASP A 322 14.79 6.46 1.80
C ASP A 322 14.29 7.14 3.07
N ILE A 323 14.25 8.47 3.07
CA ILE A 323 13.99 9.32 4.23
C ILE A 323 12.64 10.00 4.02
N GLN A 324 11.57 9.40 4.52
CA GLN A 324 10.20 9.83 4.31
C GLN A 324 9.74 10.87 5.34
N THR A 325 9.34 12.04 4.87
CA THR A 325 8.88 13.17 5.69
C THR A 325 7.36 13.10 5.83
N GLY A 326 6.85 13.17 7.06
CA GLY A 326 5.42 13.15 7.29
C GLY A 326 4.73 14.46 6.86
N SER A 327 3.40 14.46 6.93
CA SER A 327 2.57 15.59 6.48
C SER A 327 2.37 16.63 7.58
N THR A 328 2.43 17.92 7.23
CA THR A 328 2.13 19.02 8.18
C THR A 328 0.66 19.06 8.64
N ILE A 329 -0.20 18.19 8.13
CA ILE A 329 -1.64 18.13 8.48
C ILE A 329 -2.07 16.75 8.98
N THR A 330 -1.11 15.88 9.30
CA THR A 330 -1.30 14.55 9.88
C THR A 330 -0.40 14.42 11.09
N TYR A 331 -0.82 13.70 12.13
CA TYR A 331 0.02 13.50 13.31
C TYR A 331 1.41 12.96 12.93
N PRO A 332 2.52 13.48 13.50
CA PRO A 332 2.62 14.52 14.53
C PRO A 332 2.86 15.96 14.00
N LEU A 333 2.49 16.25 12.75
CA LEU A 333 2.71 17.54 12.07
C LEU A 333 4.19 17.92 11.88
N PRO A 334 5.02 17.04 11.30
CA PRO A 334 6.46 17.24 11.16
C PRO A 334 6.89 18.17 10.02
N ILE A 335 8.11 18.67 10.16
CA ILE A 335 8.93 19.33 9.15
C ILE A 335 10.36 18.79 9.34
N ARG A 336 11.15 18.70 8.28
CA ARG A 336 12.57 18.32 8.40
C ARG A 336 13.50 19.46 8.06
N HIS A 337 14.63 19.52 8.78
CA HIS A 337 15.71 20.47 8.59
C HIS A 337 17.01 19.71 8.36
N LEU A 338 17.78 20.12 7.36
CA LEU A 338 19.02 19.51 6.94
C LEU A 338 20.15 20.52 7.08
N ASN A 339 21.24 20.09 7.66
CA ASN A 339 22.51 20.79 7.62
C ASN A 339 23.52 19.91 6.88
N ILE A 340 24.09 20.43 5.80
CA ILE A 340 24.98 19.70 4.90
C ILE A 340 26.36 20.33 5.01
N ASP A 341 27.31 19.66 5.67
CA ASP A 341 28.68 20.15 5.78
C ASP A 341 29.55 19.64 4.63
N ASN A 342 30.22 20.53 3.91
CA ASN A 342 31.13 20.14 2.83
C ASN A 342 32.53 19.96 3.44
N LYS A 343 32.93 18.70 3.59
CA LYS A 343 34.21 18.30 4.17
C LYS A 343 35.25 17.94 3.11
N SER A 344 35.06 18.41 1.87
CA SER A 344 35.98 18.10 0.75
C SER A 344 37.42 18.55 1.00
N GLY A 345 37.63 19.58 1.83
CA GLY A 345 38.98 20.02 2.21
C GLY A 345 39.69 19.14 3.25
N THR A 346 39.01 18.20 3.90
CA THR A 346 39.58 17.35 4.95
C THR A 346 39.49 15.87 4.65
N ILE A 347 38.32 15.39 4.23
CA ILE A 347 38.00 13.96 4.10
C ILE A 347 37.38 13.62 2.74
N ASN A 348 37.46 14.54 1.77
CA ASN A 348 36.90 14.37 0.42
C ASN A 348 35.43 13.93 0.45
N GLY A 349 34.53 14.66 1.12
CA GLY A 349 33.12 14.26 1.17
C GLY A 349 32.17 15.23 1.87
N PHE A 350 30.97 14.75 2.19
CA PHE A 350 29.88 15.52 2.80
C PHE A 350 29.33 14.84 4.05
N GLU A 351 28.90 15.66 5.02
CA GLU A 351 28.21 15.22 6.23
C GLU A 351 26.79 15.81 6.24
N ILE A 352 25.77 15.00 6.52
CA ILE A 352 24.38 15.48 6.63
C ILE A 352 23.86 15.24 8.04
N GLU A 353 23.35 16.30 8.65
CA GLU A 353 22.57 16.26 9.87
C GLU A 353 21.10 16.51 9.51
N ILE A 354 20.20 15.62 9.92
CA ILE A 354 18.77 15.71 9.66
C ILE A 354 18.05 15.82 11.01
N LYS A 355 17.23 16.86 11.16
CA LYS A 355 16.42 17.10 12.35
C LYS A 355 14.94 17.14 11.98
N THR A 356 14.10 16.51 12.78
CA THR A 356 12.65 16.65 12.68
C THR A 356 12.16 17.69 13.69
N GLU A 357 11.38 18.66 13.22
CA GLU A 357 10.70 19.66 14.05
C GLU A 357 9.19 19.49 13.91
N LEU A 358 8.46 19.57 15.02
CA LEU A 358 7.01 19.40 15.05
C LEU A 358 6.31 20.75 15.22
N ILE A 359 5.19 20.94 14.52
CA ILE A 359 4.28 22.05 14.83
C ILE A 359 3.66 21.80 16.20
N LYS A 360 4.02 22.61 17.20
CA LYS A 360 3.55 22.47 18.59
C LYS A 360 2.24 23.19 18.88
N GLU A 361 2.05 24.35 18.26
CA GLU A 361 0.87 25.20 18.36
C GLU A 361 0.59 25.89 17.02
N PHE A 362 -0.67 26.22 16.77
CA PHE A 362 -1.07 26.99 15.60
C PHE A 362 -2.41 27.68 15.82
N THR A 363 -2.73 28.62 14.95
CA THR A 363 -4.02 29.32 14.92
C THR A 363 -4.61 29.18 13.53
N TYR A 364 -5.88 28.83 13.43
CA TYR A 364 -6.57 28.64 12.15
C TYR A 364 -7.97 29.28 12.15
N ILE A 365 -8.55 29.40 10.95
CA ILE A 365 -9.94 29.83 10.77
C ILE A 365 -10.80 28.60 10.52
N ASP A 366 -11.79 28.36 11.38
CA ASP A 366 -12.70 27.23 11.24
C ASP A 366 -13.71 27.41 10.09
N GLU A 367 -14.52 26.39 9.82
CA GLU A 367 -15.54 26.42 8.77
C GLU A 367 -16.68 27.42 9.02
N ASN A 368 -16.78 27.94 10.26
CA ASN A 368 -17.73 28.96 10.68
C ASN A 368 -17.13 30.38 10.69
N LYS A 369 -15.87 30.52 10.24
CA LYS A 369 -15.10 31.78 10.19
C LYS A 369 -14.69 32.32 11.57
N ASN A 370 -14.62 31.45 12.58
CA ASN A 370 -14.04 31.78 13.87
C ASN A 370 -12.52 31.56 13.83
N LEU A 371 -11.78 32.41 14.53
CA LEU A 371 -10.36 32.22 14.75
C LEU A 371 -10.15 31.33 15.97
N ILE A 372 -9.52 30.17 15.79
CA ILE A 372 -9.29 29.16 16.83
C ILE A 372 -7.78 29.04 17.06
N HIS A 373 -7.36 29.08 18.33
CA HIS A 373 -5.98 28.85 18.73
C HIS A 373 -5.84 27.48 19.39
N ILE A 374 -4.84 26.71 18.96
CA ILE A 374 -4.53 25.37 19.44
C ILE A 374 -3.16 25.41 20.12
N GLU A 375 -3.16 25.30 21.45
CA GLU A 375 -1.94 25.29 22.28
C GLU A 375 -1.18 23.94 22.21
N ASN A 376 -1.89 22.84 21.93
CA ASN A 376 -1.32 21.50 21.79
C ASN A 376 -1.78 20.86 20.47
N ALA A 377 -1.01 21.12 19.43
CA ALA A 377 -1.30 20.67 18.08
C ALA A 377 -1.29 19.14 17.96
N SER A 378 -0.42 18.45 18.69
CA SER A 378 -0.37 16.98 18.69
C SER A 378 -1.66 16.37 19.24
N MET A 379 -2.16 16.87 20.38
CA MET A 379 -3.42 16.40 20.96
C MET A 379 -4.62 16.74 20.07
N HIS A 380 -4.69 17.97 19.55
CA HIS A 380 -5.75 18.36 18.60
C HIS A 380 -5.77 17.43 17.38
N THR A 381 -4.59 17.08 16.86
CA THR A 381 -4.50 16.17 15.72
C THR A 381 -4.98 14.76 16.08
N LEU A 382 -4.59 14.23 17.25
CA LEU A 382 -5.06 12.92 17.71
C LEU A 382 -6.58 12.85 17.93
N GLU A 383 -7.20 13.94 18.38
CA GLU A 383 -8.64 14.03 18.60
C GLU A 383 -9.45 14.18 17.30
N ASN A 384 -8.86 14.82 16.28
CA ASN A 384 -9.55 15.15 15.03
C ASN A 384 -9.17 14.27 13.84
N GLN A 385 -8.20 13.36 13.99
CA GLN A 385 -7.93 12.31 13.00
C GLN A 385 -8.81 11.08 13.22
N LEU A 386 -9.12 10.37 12.12
CA LEU A 386 -9.82 9.09 12.21
C LEU A 386 -9.06 8.13 13.12
N SER A 387 -9.77 7.61 14.11
CA SER A 387 -9.31 6.52 14.96
C SER A 387 -8.97 5.28 14.11
N LEU A 388 -8.11 4.39 14.62
CA LEU A 388 -7.81 3.12 13.95
C LEU A 388 -9.10 2.34 13.59
N ARG A 389 -10.14 2.44 14.42
CA ARG A 389 -11.46 1.86 14.17
C ARG A 389 -12.14 2.42 12.94
N GLU A 390 -12.14 3.74 12.77
CA GLU A 390 -12.76 4.40 11.62
C GLU A 390 -11.98 4.14 10.34
N VAL A 391 -10.64 4.13 10.43
CA VAL A 391 -9.76 3.72 9.33
C VAL A 391 -10.09 2.32 8.84
N ILE A 392 -10.21 1.36 9.76
CA ILE A 392 -10.51 -0.03 9.40
C ILE A 392 -11.95 -0.21 8.93
N SER A 393 -12.94 0.43 9.56
CA SER A 393 -14.34 0.35 9.13
C SER A 393 -14.52 0.94 7.73
N ASN A 394 -13.90 2.08 7.43
CA ASN A 394 -13.91 2.68 6.10
C ASN A 394 -13.22 1.78 5.08
N TYR A 395 -12.08 1.16 5.44
CA TYR A 395 -11.42 0.18 4.59
C TYR A 395 -12.32 -1.02 4.28
N ILE A 396 -12.97 -1.62 5.29
CA ILE A 396 -13.91 -2.74 5.11
C ILE A 396 -15.04 -2.34 4.14
N ARG A 397 -15.59 -1.13 4.30
CA ARG A 397 -16.68 -0.63 3.45
C ARG A 397 -16.24 -0.39 2.02
N ILE A 398 -15.06 0.20 1.81
CA ILE A 398 -14.48 0.41 0.47
C ILE A 398 -14.28 -0.94 -0.21
N GLN A 399 -13.70 -1.91 0.51
CA GLN A 399 -13.43 -3.23 -0.04
C GLN A 399 -14.69 -4.01 -0.33
N ALA A 400 -15.65 -4.01 0.59
CA ALA A 400 -16.92 -4.70 0.38
C ALA A 400 -17.70 -4.12 -0.82
N ASN A 401 -17.60 -2.81 -1.07
CA ASN A 401 -18.28 -2.14 -2.19
C ASN A 401 -17.45 -2.07 -3.48
N ASN A 402 -16.37 -2.87 -3.60
CA ASN A 402 -15.55 -2.87 -4.79
C ASN A 402 -16.35 -3.35 -6.02
N PRO A 403 -16.44 -2.58 -7.12
CA PRO A 403 -17.19 -2.96 -8.32
C PRO A 403 -16.76 -4.29 -8.95
N ARG A 404 -15.53 -4.76 -8.67
CA ARG A 404 -15.06 -6.08 -9.10
C ARG A 404 -15.79 -7.23 -8.42
N LEU A 405 -16.30 -7.04 -7.21
CA LEU A 405 -17.03 -8.06 -6.46
C LEU A 405 -18.43 -8.29 -7.01
N GLU A 406 -19.07 -7.24 -7.55
CA GLU A 406 -20.40 -7.33 -8.14
C GLU A 406 -20.42 -8.22 -9.39
N ASN A 407 -19.30 -8.29 -10.12
CA ASN A 407 -19.18 -9.03 -11.39
C ASN A 407 -18.18 -10.19 -11.31
N ILE A 408 -17.93 -10.71 -10.11
CA ILE A 408 -16.89 -11.72 -9.91
C ILE A 408 -17.30 -13.08 -10.47
N ASP A 409 -16.37 -13.74 -11.16
CA ASP A 409 -16.47 -15.15 -11.56
C ASP A 409 -15.45 -15.93 -10.73
N ILE A 410 -15.93 -16.61 -9.68
CA ILE A 410 -15.07 -17.29 -8.70
C ILE A 410 -14.30 -18.43 -9.37
N LYS A 411 -14.95 -19.17 -10.27
CA LYS A 411 -14.33 -20.29 -10.98
C LYS A 411 -13.16 -19.80 -11.82
N LYS A 412 -13.37 -18.75 -12.60
CA LYS A 412 -12.33 -18.13 -13.42
C LYS A 412 -11.15 -17.69 -12.56
N GLU A 413 -11.42 -16.99 -11.46
CA GLU A 413 -10.38 -16.44 -10.59
C GLU A 413 -9.54 -17.54 -9.91
N ILE A 414 -10.18 -18.62 -9.44
CA ILE A 414 -9.47 -19.79 -8.90
C ILE A 414 -8.57 -20.42 -9.97
N ILE A 415 -9.08 -20.62 -11.18
CA ILE A 415 -8.34 -21.26 -12.28
C ILE A 415 -7.15 -20.39 -12.72
N ASP A 416 -7.35 -19.07 -12.85
CA ASP A 416 -6.29 -18.12 -13.21
C ASP A 416 -5.17 -18.10 -12.17
N GLN A 417 -5.50 -18.24 -10.88
CA GLN A 417 -4.50 -18.32 -9.83
C GLN A 417 -3.77 -19.65 -9.78
N VAL A 418 -4.48 -20.77 -9.98
CA VAL A 418 -3.83 -22.08 -10.10
C VAL A 418 -2.85 -22.08 -11.27
N ASN A 419 -3.24 -21.48 -12.40
CA ASN A 419 -2.38 -21.30 -13.57
C ASN A 419 -1.13 -20.48 -13.26
N ALA A 420 -1.29 -19.34 -12.58
CA ALA A 420 -0.17 -18.49 -12.17
C ALA A 420 0.78 -19.22 -11.20
N ASN A 421 0.23 -19.87 -10.17
CA ASN A 421 1.02 -20.47 -9.09
C ASN A 421 1.74 -21.76 -9.48
N LEU A 422 1.08 -22.61 -10.26
CA LEU A 422 1.64 -23.88 -10.72
C LEU A 422 2.31 -23.77 -12.09
N LYS A 423 2.25 -22.59 -12.73
CA LYS A 423 2.72 -22.35 -14.10
C LYS A 423 2.10 -23.33 -15.11
N ILE A 424 0.82 -23.64 -14.94
CA ILE A 424 0.06 -24.53 -15.82
C ILE A 424 -0.95 -23.74 -16.66
N LYS A 425 -1.54 -24.38 -17.66
CA LYS A 425 -2.61 -23.81 -18.51
C LYS A 425 -3.89 -24.63 -18.38
N ALA A 426 -4.49 -24.59 -17.20
CA ALA A 426 -5.79 -25.17 -16.92
C ALA A 426 -6.88 -24.43 -17.70
N PRO A 427 -7.79 -25.16 -18.38
CA PRO A 427 -8.95 -24.57 -19.04
C PRO A 427 -10.04 -24.18 -18.02
N TYR A 428 -11.00 -23.33 -18.41
CA TYR A 428 -12.17 -23.02 -17.56
C TYR A 428 -13.28 -24.10 -17.61
N GLN A 429 -13.15 -25.07 -18.51
CA GLN A 429 -14.05 -26.22 -18.67
C GLN A 429 -13.21 -27.49 -18.83
N SER A 430 -13.70 -28.60 -18.30
CA SER A 430 -12.99 -29.89 -18.28
C SER A 430 -11.65 -29.80 -17.53
N TYR A 431 -11.52 -28.90 -16.55
CA TYR A 431 -10.33 -28.78 -15.70
C TYR A 431 -10.15 -30.00 -14.80
N MET A 432 -11.24 -30.70 -14.45
CA MET A 432 -11.18 -31.96 -13.74
C MET A 432 -10.44 -33.02 -14.56
N ASP A 433 -10.74 -33.12 -15.86
CA ASP A 433 -10.11 -34.10 -16.76
C ASP A 433 -8.71 -33.70 -17.19
N LYS A 434 -8.46 -32.42 -17.46
CA LYS A 434 -7.18 -31.97 -18.02
C LYS A 434 -6.12 -31.66 -16.96
N VAL A 435 -6.53 -31.46 -15.71
CA VAL A 435 -5.61 -31.01 -14.64
C VAL A 435 -5.80 -31.81 -13.36
N VAL A 436 -6.97 -31.73 -12.73
CA VAL A 436 -7.15 -32.23 -11.36
C VAL A 436 -6.95 -33.75 -11.27
N PHE A 437 -7.64 -34.53 -12.10
CA PHE A 437 -7.53 -35.98 -12.07
C PHE A 437 -6.17 -36.51 -12.56
N PRO A 438 -5.56 -35.97 -13.62
CA PRO A 438 -4.18 -36.29 -13.97
C PRO A 438 -3.19 -36.08 -12.80
N MET A 439 -3.32 -34.97 -12.05
CA MET A 439 -2.47 -34.70 -10.89
C MET A 439 -2.72 -35.64 -9.69
N LEU A 440 -3.88 -36.29 -9.65
CA LEU A 440 -4.28 -37.20 -8.57
C LEU A 440 -4.16 -38.67 -8.95
N LYS A 441 -3.83 -39.01 -10.20
CA LYS A 441 -3.86 -40.37 -10.75
C LYS A 441 -3.02 -41.35 -9.91
N ASP A 442 -1.84 -40.90 -9.46
CA ASP A 442 -0.92 -41.71 -8.65
C ASP A 442 -1.42 -41.99 -7.22
N LYS A 443 -2.46 -41.28 -6.77
CA LYS A 443 -3.10 -41.54 -5.47
C LYS A 443 -4.15 -42.66 -5.53
N PHE A 444 -4.47 -43.18 -6.72
CA PHE A 444 -5.43 -44.26 -6.93
C PHE A 444 -4.72 -45.55 -7.38
N PRO A 445 -5.26 -46.73 -7.05
CA PRO A 445 -6.50 -46.96 -6.33
C PRO A 445 -6.36 -46.76 -4.81
N ILE A 446 -7.42 -46.22 -4.19
CA ILE A 446 -7.51 -46.08 -2.73
C ILE A 446 -8.31 -47.26 -2.19
N ASN A 447 -7.68 -48.13 -1.39
CA ASN A 447 -8.35 -49.25 -0.75
C ASN A 447 -8.82 -48.87 0.66
N ARG A 448 -10.12 -49.02 0.93
CA ARG A 448 -10.72 -48.79 2.26
C ARG A 448 -11.57 -49.99 2.65
N THR A 449 -11.27 -50.56 3.82
CA THR A 449 -11.89 -51.79 4.36
C THR A 449 -13.42 -51.77 4.37
N ILE A 450 -14.04 -50.59 4.51
CA ILE A 450 -15.50 -50.41 4.63
C ILE A 450 -16.14 -49.99 3.29
N ILE A 451 -15.41 -49.28 2.42
CA ILE A 451 -15.97 -48.61 1.24
C ILE A 451 -15.65 -49.39 -0.05
N GLY A 452 -14.62 -50.25 -0.03
CA GLY A 452 -14.13 -51.00 -1.17
C GLY A 452 -12.98 -50.30 -1.90
N ASN A 453 -12.69 -50.75 -3.12
CA ASN A 453 -11.67 -50.14 -3.97
C ASN A 453 -12.26 -48.92 -4.66
N ILE A 454 -11.65 -47.76 -4.40
CA ILE A 454 -11.91 -46.50 -5.10
C ILE A 454 -10.87 -46.39 -6.20
N ASN A 455 -11.32 -46.41 -7.45
CA ASN A 455 -10.47 -46.33 -8.63
C ASN A 455 -10.75 -45.03 -9.36
N LEU A 456 -9.73 -44.49 -10.01
CA LEU A 456 -9.88 -43.42 -10.99
C LEU A 456 -9.76 -44.07 -12.38
N ILE A 457 -10.81 -43.98 -13.18
CA ILE A 457 -10.89 -44.64 -14.49
C ILE A 457 -10.93 -43.57 -15.57
N GLU A 458 -10.13 -43.75 -16.60
CA GLU A 458 -10.04 -42.89 -17.78
C GLU A 458 -10.67 -43.63 -18.98
N GLU A 459 -11.72 -43.06 -19.57
CA GLU A 459 -12.43 -43.60 -20.73
C GLU A 459 -12.62 -42.48 -21.76
N ASN A 460 -12.10 -42.66 -22.98
CA ASN A 460 -12.21 -41.69 -24.08
C ASN A 460 -11.76 -40.25 -23.71
N GLY A 461 -10.75 -40.12 -22.85
CA GLY A 461 -10.23 -38.83 -22.40
C GLY A 461 -11.04 -38.15 -21.29
N ALA A 462 -12.08 -38.81 -20.76
CA ALA A 462 -12.84 -38.37 -19.60
C ALA A 462 -12.57 -39.29 -18.40
N TYR A 463 -12.44 -38.70 -17.23
CA TYR A 463 -12.19 -39.41 -15.98
C TYR A 463 -13.48 -39.57 -15.18
N HIS A 464 -13.58 -40.69 -14.47
CA HIS A 464 -14.58 -40.87 -13.44
C HIS A 464 -14.01 -41.63 -12.24
N ILE A 465 -14.45 -41.25 -11.04
CA ILE A 465 -14.20 -42.01 -9.83
C ILE A 465 -15.18 -43.18 -9.80
N GLN A 466 -14.66 -44.39 -9.64
CA GLN A 466 -15.46 -45.60 -9.50
C GLN A 466 -15.17 -46.29 -8.16
N ILE A 467 -16.20 -46.40 -7.32
CA ILE A 467 -16.18 -47.18 -6.10
C ILE A 467 -16.85 -48.53 -6.38
N LYS A 468 -16.10 -49.62 -6.24
CA LYS A 468 -16.57 -50.98 -6.56
C LYS A 468 -16.46 -51.93 -5.38
N THR A 469 -17.57 -52.61 -5.08
CA THR A 469 -17.66 -53.78 -4.19
C THR A 469 -18.47 -54.88 -4.89
N ILE A 470 -18.52 -56.10 -4.35
CA ILE A 470 -19.22 -57.23 -4.98
C ILE A 470 -20.71 -56.86 -5.19
N GLY A 471 -21.16 -56.87 -6.45
CA GLY A 471 -22.54 -56.56 -6.86
C GLY A 471 -22.94 -55.07 -6.81
N ASN A 472 -22.04 -54.16 -6.47
CA ASN A 472 -22.36 -52.74 -6.27
C ASN A 472 -21.31 -51.81 -6.92
N ARG A 473 -21.79 -50.75 -7.57
CA ARG A 473 -20.96 -49.75 -8.25
C ARG A 473 -21.51 -48.35 -8.01
N LEU A 474 -20.63 -47.42 -7.64
CA LEU A 474 -20.90 -45.99 -7.58
C LEU A 474 -19.90 -45.28 -8.48
N SER A 475 -20.39 -44.38 -9.33
CA SER A 475 -19.60 -43.62 -10.30
C SER A 475 -19.87 -42.12 -10.15
N ILE A 476 -18.81 -41.32 -10.20
CA ILE A 476 -18.85 -39.85 -10.21
C ILE A 476 -17.99 -39.37 -11.38
N TYR A 477 -18.60 -38.76 -12.38
CA TYR A 477 -17.89 -38.29 -13.59
C TYR A 477 -17.32 -36.88 -13.37
N SER A 478 -16.22 -36.57 -14.06
CA SER A 478 -15.57 -35.25 -14.05
C SER A 478 -16.53 -34.10 -14.33
N ASN A 479 -17.29 -34.18 -15.43
CA ASN A 479 -18.26 -33.16 -15.82
C ASN A 479 -19.36 -32.96 -14.77
N ASP A 480 -19.81 -34.04 -14.12
CA ASP A 480 -20.83 -33.96 -13.08
C ASP A 480 -20.29 -33.25 -11.82
N ILE A 481 -18.99 -33.38 -11.52
CA ILE A 481 -18.32 -32.63 -10.44
C ILE A 481 -18.24 -31.14 -10.80
N GLU A 482 -17.83 -30.82 -12.03
CA GLU A 482 -17.74 -29.42 -12.49
C GLU A 482 -19.12 -28.75 -12.46
N ASP A 483 -20.17 -29.44 -12.91
CA ASP A 483 -21.56 -28.98 -12.84
C ASP A 483 -22.02 -28.73 -11.39
N ALA A 484 -21.65 -29.61 -10.46
CA ALA A 484 -21.99 -29.45 -9.05
C ALA A 484 -21.24 -28.27 -8.42
N LEU A 485 -19.97 -28.08 -8.76
CA LEU A 485 -19.16 -26.93 -8.32
C LEU A 485 -19.70 -25.61 -8.88
N GLU A 486 -20.17 -25.59 -10.14
CA GLU A 486 -20.79 -24.42 -10.75
C GLU A 486 -22.04 -23.95 -9.99
N VAL A 487 -22.86 -24.90 -9.52
CA VAL A 487 -24.04 -24.60 -8.67
C VAL A 487 -23.62 -23.98 -7.34
N ILE A 488 -22.48 -24.41 -6.79
CA ILE A 488 -21.93 -23.87 -5.54
C ILE A 488 -21.35 -22.47 -5.77
N PHE A 489 -20.54 -22.26 -6.81
CA PHE A 489 -19.93 -20.97 -7.11
C PHE A 489 -20.98 -19.88 -7.33
N LYS A 490 -22.04 -20.17 -8.08
CA LYS A 490 -23.14 -19.21 -8.32
C LYS A 490 -23.87 -18.79 -7.04
N GLN A 491 -24.03 -19.70 -6.07
CA GLN A 491 -24.61 -19.35 -4.77
C GLN A 491 -23.66 -18.47 -3.97
N ILE A 492 -22.35 -18.73 -4.01
CA ILE A 492 -21.37 -17.90 -3.31
C ILE A 492 -21.35 -16.49 -3.92
N GLU A 493 -21.30 -16.38 -5.24
CA GLU A 493 -21.31 -15.10 -5.98
C GLU A 493 -22.55 -14.27 -5.65
N LYS A 494 -23.73 -14.90 -5.62
CA LYS A 494 -25.00 -14.20 -5.46
C LYS A 494 -25.40 -13.94 -4.00
N ASP A 495 -25.31 -14.97 -3.16
CA ASP A 495 -25.98 -15.00 -1.86
C ASP A 495 -24.99 -14.82 -0.69
N ILE A 496 -23.67 -14.93 -0.94
CA ILE A 496 -22.63 -14.82 0.10
C ILE A 496 -21.74 -13.58 -0.11
N LEU A 497 -21.28 -13.31 -1.32
CA LEU A 497 -20.40 -12.18 -1.65
C LEU A 497 -21.17 -10.85 -1.84
N TYR A 498 -22.11 -10.56 -0.95
CA TYR A 498 -22.90 -9.33 -0.96
C TYR A 498 -22.38 -8.33 0.09
N PRO A 499 -22.17 -7.03 -0.23
CA PRO A 499 -21.40 -6.10 0.61
C PRO A 499 -21.90 -5.93 2.05
N PRO A 500 -23.21 -5.74 2.32
CA PRO A 500 -23.73 -5.63 3.69
C PRO A 500 -23.43 -6.83 4.58
N LEU A 501 -23.47 -8.05 4.02
CA LEU A 501 -23.19 -9.27 4.78
C LEU A 501 -21.71 -9.38 5.14
N MET A 502 -20.83 -9.02 4.19
CA MET A 502 -19.38 -8.96 4.44
C MET A 502 -19.05 -7.94 5.51
N ILE A 503 -19.56 -6.70 5.38
CA ILE A 503 -19.34 -5.63 6.36
C ILE A 503 -19.80 -6.09 7.75
N TYR A 504 -20.99 -6.69 7.85
CA TYR A 504 -21.53 -7.20 9.11
C TYR A 504 -20.57 -8.17 9.82
N PHE A 505 -20.14 -9.24 9.14
CA PHE A 505 -19.27 -10.24 9.77
C PHE A 505 -17.87 -9.71 10.05
N PHE A 506 -17.30 -8.88 9.16
CA PHE A 506 -15.99 -8.27 9.40
C PHE A 506 -16.01 -7.32 10.60
N GLU A 507 -16.97 -6.39 10.67
CA GLU A 507 -17.10 -5.46 11.80
C GLU A 507 -17.38 -6.22 13.10
N LYS A 508 -18.21 -7.26 13.07
CA LYS A 508 -18.53 -8.08 14.26
C LYS A 508 -17.31 -8.80 14.83
N ILE A 509 -16.55 -9.51 13.98
CA ILE A 509 -15.32 -10.20 14.40
C ILE A 509 -14.27 -9.20 14.90
N LEU A 510 -14.07 -8.09 14.19
CA LEU A 510 -13.09 -7.07 14.55
C LEU A 510 -13.42 -6.40 15.88
N ASN A 511 -14.68 -6.01 16.08
CA ASN A 511 -15.15 -5.41 17.33
C ASN A 511 -14.94 -6.33 18.54
N LYS A 512 -15.01 -7.65 18.33
CA LYS A 512 -14.65 -8.63 19.34
C LYS A 512 -13.14 -8.66 19.57
N ILE A 513 -12.33 -8.86 18.53
CA ILE A 513 -10.87 -8.87 18.62
C ILE A 513 -10.33 -7.66 19.39
N PHE A 514 -10.85 -6.47 19.09
CA PHE A 514 -10.47 -5.21 19.72
C PHE A 514 -10.80 -5.11 21.21
N LYS A 515 -11.71 -5.94 21.73
CA LYS A 515 -12.01 -6.01 23.17
C LYS A 515 -11.15 -7.03 23.91
N MET A 516 -10.27 -7.76 23.22
CA MET A 516 -9.42 -8.76 23.87
C MET A 516 -8.56 -8.07 24.94
N PRO A 517 -8.70 -8.44 26.23
CA PRO A 517 -7.89 -7.84 27.28
C PRO A 517 -6.43 -8.22 27.09
N ILE A 518 -5.55 -7.24 27.23
CA ILE A 518 -4.11 -7.46 27.18
C ILE A 518 -3.48 -7.35 28.55
N ASP A 519 -4.12 -6.79 29.56
CA ASP A 519 -3.62 -6.84 30.93
C ASP A 519 -4.75 -6.86 31.97
N LYS A 520 -4.38 -6.74 33.24
CA LYS A 520 -5.30 -6.72 34.38
C LYS A 520 -5.79 -5.30 34.72
N GLU A 521 -5.23 -4.28 34.10
CA GLU A 521 -5.52 -2.87 34.36
C GLU A 521 -6.67 -2.37 33.49
N GLY A 522 -7.14 -3.20 32.55
CA GLY A 522 -8.30 -2.93 31.72
C GLY A 522 -7.96 -2.54 30.29
N HIS A 523 -6.67 -2.53 29.93
CA HIS A 523 -6.26 -2.27 28.56
C HIS A 523 -6.61 -3.46 27.67
N ASN A 524 -7.04 -3.16 26.45
CA ASN A 524 -7.44 -4.12 25.45
C ASN A 524 -6.55 -4.04 24.20
N PHE A 525 -6.75 -4.99 23.29
CA PHE A 525 -5.97 -5.09 22.06
C PHE A 525 -6.16 -3.88 21.15
N TYR A 526 -7.31 -3.20 21.20
CA TYR A 526 -7.49 -1.94 20.51
C TYR A 526 -6.66 -0.81 21.10
N ASP A 527 -6.55 -0.70 22.42
CA ASP A 527 -5.70 0.32 23.04
C ASP A 527 -4.25 0.16 22.59
N PHE A 528 -3.75 -1.08 22.56
CA PHE A 528 -2.44 -1.40 21.99
C PHE A 528 -2.33 -1.10 20.50
N ALA A 529 -3.26 -1.59 19.67
CA ALA A 529 -3.21 -1.40 18.23
C ALA A 529 -3.37 0.08 17.84
N ASN A 530 -4.24 0.81 18.53
CA ASN A 530 -4.47 2.23 18.33
C ASN A 530 -3.27 3.06 18.78
N PHE A 531 -2.63 2.70 19.90
CA PHE A 531 -1.36 3.30 20.29
C PHE A 531 -0.29 3.06 19.22
N ILE A 532 -0.08 1.83 18.75
CA ILE A 532 0.89 1.53 17.68
C ILE A 532 0.55 2.27 16.38
N TYR A 533 -0.73 2.42 16.06
CA TYR A 533 -1.20 3.19 14.90
C TYR A 533 -0.92 4.69 15.04
N GLN A 534 -1.08 5.25 16.24
CA GLN A 534 -0.95 6.68 16.50
C GLN A 534 0.47 7.11 16.91
N TYR A 535 1.30 6.21 17.43
CA TYR A 535 2.54 6.55 18.10
C TYR A 535 3.75 6.44 17.18
N ARG A 536 4.38 7.58 16.85
CA ARG A 536 5.76 7.68 16.28
C ARG A 536 6.41 9.06 16.56
N SER A 537 6.71 9.38 17.82
CA SER A 537 7.64 10.47 18.20
C SER A 537 8.12 10.37 19.67
N ASN A 538 9.36 10.78 19.93
CA ASN A 538 10.24 10.43 21.06
C ASN A 538 10.00 11.12 22.43
N ASP A 539 8.93 11.89 22.61
CA ASP A 539 8.74 12.67 23.85
C ASP A 539 7.70 12.09 24.84
N ILE A 540 6.99 11.02 24.46
CA ILE A 540 6.01 10.38 25.34
C ILE A 540 6.58 9.05 25.81
N GLU A 541 6.89 8.95 27.10
CA GLU A 541 7.29 7.71 27.74
C GLU A 541 6.27 6.61 27.41
N ARG A 542 6.75 5.54 26.80
CA ARG A 542 5.90 4.47 26.30
C ARG A 542 5.18 3.79 27.47
N PRO A 543 3.84 3.72 27.46
CA PRO A 543 3.10 3.11 28.57
C PRO A 543 3.49 1.65 28.83
N ASP A 544 3.50 1.26 30.10
CA ASP A 544 3.89 -0.09 30.54
C ASP A 544 3.11 -1.21 29.86
N TYR A 545 1.82 -0.99 29.57
CA TYR A 545 0.98 -1.98 28.89
C TYR A 545 1.42 -2.24 27.44
N ILE A 546 1.95 -1.22 26.75
CA ILE A 546 2.52 -1.35 25.40
C ILE A 546 3.84 -2.11 25.49
N THR A 547 4.72 -1.74 26.43
CA THR A 547 6.01 -2.41 26.66
C THR A 547 5.82 -3.90 26.98
N SER A 548 4.90 -4.20 27.88
CA SER A 548 4.54 -5.56 28.28
C SER A 548 3.90 -6.36 27.14
N MET A 549 3.10 -5.72 26.28
CA MET A 549 2.52 -6.38 25.12
C MET A 549 3.58 -6.74 24.09
N ILE A 550 4.51 -5.84 23.75
CA ILE A 550 5.62 -6.18 22.83
C ILE A 550 6.53 -7.25 23.41
N ALA A 551 6.84 -7.21 24.70
CA ALA A 551 7.64 -8.26 25.35
C ALA A 551 6.97 -9.65 25.18
N ARG A 552 5.65 -9.73 25.34
CA ARG A 552 4.88 -10.96 25.07
C ARG A 552 4.89 -11.34 23.60
N LEU A 553 4.72 -10.38 22.70
CA LEU A 553 4.75 -10.65 21.27
C LEU A 553 6.12 -11.16 20.77
N ASN A 554 7.21 -10.79 21.44
CA ASN A 554 8.57 -11.29 21.17
C ASN A 554 8.83 -12.68 21.79
N ASP A 555 7.95 -13.18 22.66
CA ASP A 555 8.03 -14.53 23.20
C ASP A 555 7.59 -15.57 22.16
N LYS A 556 8.47 -16.51 21.83
CA LYS A 556 8.22 -17.60 20.87
C LYS A 556 7.04 -18.50 21.24
N SER A 557 6.68 -18.55 22.51
CA SER A 557 5.54 -19.32 23.02
C SER A 557 4.20 -18.60 22.90
N TYR A 558 4.21 -17.27 22.68
CA TYR A 558 2.99 -16.47 22.62
C TYR A 558 2.47 -16.37 21.18
N ASN A 559 1.39 -17.12 20.89
CA ASN A 559 0.73 -17.07 19.59
C ASN A 559 -0.50 -16.15 19.63
N ILE A 560 -0.24 -14.87 19.38
CA ILE A 560 -1.25 -13.82 19.31
C ILE A 560 -2.30 -14.07 18.20
N ILE A 561 -1.96 -14.73 17.09
CA ILE A 561 -2.94 -15.09 16.05
C ILE A 561 -3.98 -16.06 16.63
N ASP A 562 -3.51 -17.14 17.26
CA ASP A 562 -4.40 -18.14 17.84
C ASP A 562 -5.22 -17.55 18.97
N ASN A 563 -4.62 -16.72 19.82
CA ASN A 563 -5.31 -16.03 20.92
C ASN A 563 -6.44 -15.12 20.39
N LEU A 564 -6.21 -14.36 19.32
CA LEU A 564 -7.24 -13.52 18.71
C LEU A 564 -8.35 -14.34 18.07
N ILE A 565 -8.00 -15.42 17.35
CA ILE A 565 -8.98 -16.32 16.75
C ILE A 565 -9.83 -16.99 17.83
N ASP A 566 -9.22 -17.44 18.92
CA ASP A 566 -9.94 -18.06 20.04
C ASP A 566 -10.82 -17.05 20.77
N TYR A 567 -10.32 -15.82 20.99
CA TYR A 567 -11.09 -14.76 21.64
C TYR A 567 -12.32 -14.34 20.83
N ALA A 568 -12.22 -14.35 19.50
CA ALA A 568 -13.34 -14.08 18.58
C ALA A 568 -14.01 -15.36 18.06
N GLY A 569 -13.87 -16.47 18.79
CA GLY A 569 -14.28 -17.78 18.31
C GLY A 569 -15.77 -17.89 18.03
N ASP A 570 -16.61 -17.27 18.87
CA ASP A 570 -18.06 -17.30 18.69
C ASP A 570 -18.48 -16.57 17.41
N GLU A 571 -17.95 -15.37 17.17
CA GLU A 571 -18.23 -14.56 15.99
C GLU A 571 -17.71 -15.22 14.71
N ILE A 572 -16.53 -15.85 14.77
CA ILE A 572 -15.95 -16.61 13.65
C ILE A 572 -16.79 -17.85 13.34
N ASN A 573 -17.23 -18.58 14.36
CA ASN A 573 -18.08 -19.76 14.19
C ASN A 573 -19.44 -19.39 13.65
N GLU A 574 -20.02 -18.26 14.09
CA GLU A 574 -21.28 -17.75 13.55
C GLU A 574 -21.17 -17.40 12.07
N ALA A 575 -20.12 -16.67 11.67
CA ALA A 575 -19.88 -16.34 10.27
C ALA A 575 -19.71 -17.62 9.42
N PHE A 576 -18.94 -18.58 9.93
CA PHE A 576 -18.72 -19.85 9.28
C PHE A 576 -20.02 -20.67 9.14
N ASP A 577 -20.82 -20.77 10.20
CA ASP A 577 -22.09 -21.50 10.21
C ASP A 577 -23.09 -20.85 9.26
N TYR A 578 -23.17 -19.52 9.24
CA TYR A 578 -24.01 -18.79 8.30
C TYR A 578 -23.62 -19.11 6.85
N ILE A 579 -22.35 -18.92 6.49
CA ILE A 579 -21.89 -19.13 5.11
C ILE A 579 -22.12 -20.57 4.68
N THR A 580 -21.71 -21.54 5.49
CA THR A 580 -21.74 -22.96 5.13
C THR A 580 -23.14 -23.55 5.15
N THR A 581 -24.07 -23.00 5.93
CA THR A 581 -25.47 -23.46 5.97
C THR A 581 -26.28 -22.91 4.79
N ASN A 582 -25.97 -21.69 4.32
CA ASN A 582 -26.66 -21.05 3.21
C ASN A 582 -26.21 -21.52 1.82
N ILE A 583 -25.06 -22.19 1.70
CA ILE A 583 -24.65 -22.87 0.47
C ILE A 583 -25.33 -24.23 0.42
N ILE A 584 -26.45 -24.32 -0.29
CA ILE A 584 -27.32 -25.50 -0.33
C ILE A 584 -27.12 -26.32 -1.60
N PHE A 585 -27.30 -27.64 -1.50
CA PHE A 585 -27.07 -28.56 -2.62
C PHE A 585 -28.36 -28.83 -3.38
N ILE A 586 -28.84 -27.79 -4.09
CA ILE A 586 -30.07 -27.79 -4.87
C ILE A 586 -29.77 -27.39 -6.32
N LYS A 587 -30.22 -28.20 -7.29
CA LYS A 587 -30.14 -27.91 -8.73
C LYS A 587 -31.55 -27.86 -9.32
N TYR A 588 -31.92 -26.75 -9.95
CA TYR A 588 -33.29 -26.49 -10.46
C TYR A 588 -34.39 -26.74 -9.42
N GLY A 589 -34.20 -26.25 -8.20
CA GLY A 589 -35.17 -26.41 -7.11
C GLY A 589 -35.26 -27.82 -6.50
N SER A 590 -34.44 -28.77 -6.96
CA SER A 590 -34.45 -30.15 -6.44
C SER A 590 -33.09 -30.58 -5.86
N LYS A 591 -33.11 -30.97 -4.59
CA LYS A 591 -31.99 -31.67 -3.93
C LYS A 591 -31.70 -33.01 -4.60
N ASN A 592 -32.75 -33.76 -4.94
CA ASN A 592 -32.59 -35.06 -5.59
C ASN A 592 -31.84 -34.91 -6.91
N ARG A 593 -32.19 -33.90 -7.71
CA ARG A 593 -31.53 -33.64 -8.98
C ARG A 593 -30.05 -33.30 -8.85
N PHE A 594 -29.66 -32.50 -7.84
CA PHE A 594 -28.24 -32.23 -7.57
C PHE A 594 -27.43 -33.53 -7.37
N TYR A 595 -27.95 -34.43 -6.54
CA TYR A 595 -27.28 -35.69 -6.21
C TYR A 595 -27.40 -36.76 -7.30
N ASP A 596 -28.55 -36.85 -7.97
CA ASP A 596 -28.81 -37.80 -9.07
C ASP A 596 -27.95 -37.45 -10.29
N ASP A 597 -27.70 -36.16 -10.54
CA ASP A 597 -26.76 -35.69 -11.56
C ASP A 597 -25.32 -36.07 -11.15
N LEU A 598 -24.91 -35.75 -9.91
CA LEU A 598 -23.54 -35.95 -9.42
C LEU A 598 -23.12 -37.43 -9.27
N ILE A 599 -24.01 -38.30 -8.80
CA ILE A 599 -23.67 -39.67 -8.39
C ILE A 599 -24.54 -40.69 -9.12
N LYS A 600 -23.91 -41.57 -9.90
CA LYS A 600 -24.59 -42.71 -10.55
C LYS A 600 -24.34 -43.99 -9.75
N THR A 601 -25.40 -44.75 -9.44
CA THR A 601 -25.28 -46.02 -8.69
C THR A 601 -25.89 -47.20 -9.42
N ARG A 602 -25.33 -48.39 -9.19
CA ARG A 602 -25.86 -49.69 -9.66
C ARG A 602 -25.62 -50.75 -8.58
N GLY A 603 -26.70 -51.31 -8.04
CA GLY A 603 -26.67 -52.28 -6.93
C GLY A 603 -27.36 -51.75 -5.67
N LEU A 604 -27.85 -52.66 -4.83
CA LEU A 604 -28.73 -52.34 -3.69
C LEU A 604 -28.01 -51.54 -2.59
N THR A 605 -26.79 -51.93 -2.22
CA THR A 605 -26.07 -51.28 -1.11
C THR A 605 -25.45 -49.95 -1.53
N SER A 606 -24.97 -49.82 -2.77
CA SER A 606 -24.55 -48.52 -3.33
C SER A 606 -25.71 -47.52 -3.36
N ASN A 607 -26.93 -47.99 -3.65
CA ASN A 607 -28.13 -47.14 -3.64
C ASN A 607 -28.51 -46.73 -2.21
N LEU A 608 -28.31 -47.60 -1.20
CA LEU A 608 -28.49 -47.25 0.20
C LEU A 608 -27.46 -46.21 0.68
N THR A 609 -26.17 -46.36 0.35
CA THR A 609 -25.12 -45.39 0.68
C THR A 609 -25.37 -44.03 0.02
N TYR A 610 -25.78 -44.04 -1.25
CA TYR A 610 -26.21 -42.84 -1.98
C TYR A 610 -27.40 -42.14 -1.31
N LYS A 611 -28.47 -42.89 -1.01
CA LYS A 611 -29.66 -42.36 -0.31
C LYS A 611 -29.32 -41.83 1.09
N TYR A 612 -28.36 -42.45 1.79
CA TYR A 612 -27.87 -42.00 3.08
C TYR A 612 -27.10 -40.68 2.97
N MET A 613 -26.12 -40.57 2.06
CA MET A 613 -25.41 -39.31 1.83
C MET A 613 -26.37 -38.20 1.44
N ARG A 614 -27.28 -38.49 0.50
CA ARG A 614 -28.31 -37.55 0.07
C ARG A 614 -29.27 -37.16 1.18
N SER A 615 -29.59 -38.01 2.16
CA SER A 615 -30.46 -37.62 3.27
C SER A 615 -29.71 -36.81 4.33
N LYS A 616 -28.40 -37.04 4.51
CA LYS A 616 -27.58 -36.42 5.55
C LYS A 616 -26.89 -35.12 5.14
N VAL A 617 -26.69 -34.87 3.86
CA VAL A 617 -25.95 -33.70 3.38
C VAL A 617 -26.88 -32.77 2.61
N ASN A 618 -27.31 -31.68 3.25
CA ASN A 618 -28.21 -30.67 2.65
C ASN A 618 -27.47 -29.46 2.11
N ASN A 619 -26.37 -29.11 2.76
CA ASN A 619 -25.59 -27.90 2.52
C ASN A 619 -24.09 -28.19 2.72
N LEU A 620 -23.29 -27.16 2.50
CA LEU A 620 -21.84 -27.24 2.69
C LEU A 620 -21.48 -27.57 4.15
N ARG A 621 -22.24 -27.10 5.14
CA ARG A 621 -22.02 -27.40 6.56
C ARG A 621 -22.08 -28.90 6.85
N ASP A 622 -23.11 -29.57 6.36
CA ASP A 622 -23.27 -31.02 6.51
C ASP A 622 -22.14 -31.79 5.81
N LEU A 623 -21.71 -31.33 4.63
CA LEU A 623 -20.61 -31.94 3.89
C LEU A 623 -19.29 -31.81 4.65
N LEU A 624 -19.01 -30.61 5.14
CA LEU A 624 -17.81 -30.33 5.93
C LEU A 624 -17.80 -31.15 7.23
N ASN A 625 -18.95 -31.34 7.88
CA ASN A 625 -19.06 -32.22 9.05
C ASN A 625 -18.82 -33.69 8.70
N LEU A 626 -19.35 -34.17 7.56
CA LEU A 626 -19.07 -35.52 7.08
C LEU A 626 -17.58 -35.75 6.80
N LEU A 627 -16.89 -34.73 6.29
CA LEU A 627 -15.47 -34.77 5.96
C LEU A 627 -14.55 -34.39 7.14
N SER A 628 -15.09 -33.89 8.25
CA SER A 628 -14.33 -33.27 9.34
C SER A 628 -13.24 -34.18 9.90
N LYS A 629 -13.51 -35.50 10.04
CA LYS A 629 -12.51 -36.46 10.54
C LYS A 629 -11.26 -36.56 9.64
N PHE A 630 -11.39 -36.27 8.35
CA PHE A 630 -10.27 -36.28 7.41
C PHE A 630 -9.51 -34.96 7.39
N ILE A 631 -10.19 -33.85 7.69
CA ILE A 631 -9.62 -32.50 7.63
C ILE A 631 -8.95 -32.14 8.96
N THR A 632 -9.68 -32.25 10.08
CA THR A 632 -9.25 -31.77 11.39
C THR A 632 -9.08 -32.88 12.43
N LYS A 633 -9.32 -34.15 12.05
CA LYS A 633 -9.39 -35.31 12.97
C LYS A 633 -10.47 -35.18 14.06
N LYS A 634 -11.34 -34.17 13.99
CA LYS A 634 -12.47 -33.96 14.90
C LYS A 634 -13.77 -34.51 14.32
N SER A 635 -14.80 -34.64 15.16
CA SER A 635 -16.14 -35.09 14.74
C SER A 635 -16.92 -34.01 13.98
N GLN A 636 -16.61 -32.74 14.22
CA GLN A 636 -17.17 -31.57 13.55
C GLN A 636 -16.05 -30.54 13.36
N ILE A 637 -16.12 -29.78 12.27
CA ILE A 637 -15.17 -28.71 11.97
C ILE A 637 -15.75 -27.40 12.45
N SER A 638 -15.06 -26.67 13.31
CA SER A 638 -15.48 -25.31 13.68
C SER A 638 -14.91 -24.27 12.71
N GLY A 639 -15.53 -23.09 12.66
CA GLY A 639 -14.97 -21.94 11.95
C GLY A 639 -13.61 -21.56 12.51
N VAL A 640 -13.42 -21.67 13.84
CA VAL A 640 -12.13 -21.50 14.52
C VAL A 640 -11.08 -22.50 14.02
N ASP A 641 -11.41 -23.79 13.96
CA ASP A 641 -10.48 -24.82 13.47
C ASP A 641 -10.04 -24.53 12.04
N LEU A 642 -11.00 -24.19 11.18
CA LEU A 642 -10.72 -23.82 9.79
C LEU A 642 -9.91 -22.52 9.71
N ALA A 643 -10.21 -21.53 10.55
CA ALA A 643 -9.51 -20.26 10.59
C ALA A 643 -8.04 -20.43 10.96
N LYS A 644 -7.74 -21.28 11.96
CA LYS A 644 -6.38 -21.64 12.37
C LYS A 644 -5.64 -22.42 11.29
N GLU A 645 -6.27 -23.45 10.72
CA GLU A 645 -5.67 -24.24 9.63
C GLU A 645 -5.31 -23.34 8.44
N ILE A 646 -6.19 -22.42 8.10
CA ILE A 646 -5.95 -21.44 7.04
C ILE A 646 -4.85 -20.43 7.42
N ALA A 647 -4.77 -20.00 8.69
CA ALA A 647 -3.77 -19.03 9.13
C ALA A 647 -2.35 -19.63 9.09
N HIS A 648 -2.22 -20.92 9.41
CA HIS A 648 -0.93 -21.62 9.48
C HIS A 648 -0.52 -22.32 8.17
N SER A 649 -1.39 -22.34 7.16
CA SER A 649 -1.11 -22.99 5.88
C SER A 649 -0.23 -22.14 4.95
N LYS A 650 0.99 -22.62 4.67
CA LYS A 650 1.93 -22.00 3.72
C LYS A 650 1.38 -21.88 2.29
N LEU A 651 0.61 -22.89 1.85
CA LEU A 651 0.03 -22.93 0.51
C LEU A 651 -1.12 -21.92 0.37
N VAL A 652 -1.93 -21.78 1.43
CA VAL A 652 -3.01 -20.80 1.47
C VAL A 652 -2.47 -19.37 1.63
N ARG A 653 -1.34 -19.18 2.31
CA ARG A 653 -0.65 -17.88 2.39
C ARG A 653 -0.27 -17.35 1.00
N LYS A 654 0.30 -18.19 0.13
CA LYS A 654 0.67 -17.83 -1.25
C LYS A 654 -0.57 -17.57 -2.14
N PHE A 655 -1.57 -18.46 -2.08
CA PHE A 655 -2.81 -18.34 -2.87
C PHE A 655 -3.62 -17.08 -2.49
N LYS A 656 -3.69 -16.74 -1.20
CA LYS A 656 -4.39 -15.54 -0.72
C LYS A 656 -3.75 -14.23 -1.15
N MET A 657 -2.42 -14.20 -1.28
CA MET A 657 -1.71 -12.99 -1.71
C MET A 657 -2.16 -12.60 -3.12
N ASP A 658 -2.10 -13.54 -4.07
CA ASP A 658 -2.48 -13.29 -5.46
C ASP A 658 -3.98 -13.01 -5.64
N MET A 659 -4.86 -13.73 -4.93
CA MET A 659 -6.32 -13.50 -5.01
C MET A 659 -6.73 -12.16 -4.43
N SER A 660 -6.16 -11.83 -3.27
CA SER A 660 -6.47 -10.59 -2.59
C SER A 660 -6.01 -9.39 -3.42
N ASP A 661 -4.84 -9.50 -4.06
CA ASP A 661 -4.28 -8.42 -4.87
C ASP A 661 -5.08 -8.19 -6.15
N LYS A 662 -5.64 -9.25 -6.76
CA LYS A 662 -6.52 -9.17 -7.93
C LYS A 662 -7.95 -8.71 -7.63
N MET A 663 -8.59 -9.27 -6.60
CA MET A 663 -10.00 -8.95 -6.26
C MET A 663 -10.16 -7.58 -5.60
N PHE A 664 -9.24 -7.23 -4.68
CA PHE A 664 -9.44 -6.11 -3.75
C PHE A 664 -8.53 -4.91 -4.02
N GLY A 665 -7.60 -5.00 -4.99
CA GLY A 665 -6.70 -3.90 -5.31
C GLY A 665 -5.88 -3.50 -4.08
N GLN A 666 -4.80 -4.24 -3.85
CA GLN A 666 -3.92 -4.08 -2.67
C GLN A 666 -4.62 -4.42 -1.32
N ARG A 667 -4.43 -5.70 -0.97
CA ARG A 667 -4.25 -6.32 0.36
C ARG A 667 -5.36 -6.25 1.42
N SER A 668 -6.07 -7.37 1.58
CA SER A 668 -7.18 -7.62 2.52
C SER A 668 -6.88 -7.46 4.03
N LEU A 669 -7.93 -7.11 4.79
CA LEU A 669 -7.94 -6.94 6.24
C LEU A 669 -7.41 -8.16 7.05
N ARG A 670 -7.62 -9.38 6.55
CA ARG A 670 -7.08 -10.57 7.21
C ARG A 670 -5.57 -10.66 7.06
N LYS A 671 -5.01 -10.24 5.92
CA LYS A 671 -3.56 -10.16 5.70
C LYS A 671 -2.95 -9.04 6.55
N PHE A 672 -3.65 -7.90 6.67
CA PHE A 672 -3.33 -6.81 7.61
C PHE A 672 -3.18 -7.31 9.06
N ILE A 673 -4.19 -8.02 9.59
CA ILE A 673 -4.15 -8.56 10.96
C ILE A 673 -3.14 -9.71 11.09
N THR A 674 -3.01 -10.58 10.08
CA THR A 674 -2.11 -11.75 10.16
C THR A 674 -0.63 -11.37 9.97
N ASP A 675 -0.30 -10.33 9.19
CA ASP A 675 1.09 -9.91 8.97
C ASP A 675 1.56 -8.84 9.98
N MET A 676 0.64 -8.07 10.60
CA MET A 676 0.96 -7.33 11.84
C MET A 676 1.44 -8.26 12.96
N ILE A 677 1.00 -9.52 12.94
CA ILE A 677 1.02 -10.42 14.11
C ILE A 677 1.90 -11.65 13.88
N GLY A 678 1.91 -12.22 12.68
CA GLY A 678 2.51 -13.53 12.38
C GLY A 678 3.99 -13.50 12.00
N GLU A 679 4.55 -12.32 11.75
CA GLU A 679 5.88 -12.22 11.17
C GLU A 679 6.92 -11.68 12.17
N MET A 680 6.54 -11.50 13.44
CA MET A 680 7.46 -11.16 14.54
C MET A 680 8.54 -12.21 14.84
N ASN A 681 8.54 -13.39 14.18
CA ASN A 681 9.20 -14.57 14.76
C ASN A 681 10.21 -15.37 13.90
N LYS A 682 10.60 -14.96 12.68
CA LYS A 682 11.73 -15.68 12.01
C LYS A 682 12.58 -14.88 11.02
N ASP A 683 11.98 -14.04 10.18
CA ASP A 683 12.76 -13.23 9.22
C ASP A 683 13.21 -11.87 9.80
N MET A 684 12.69 -11.49 10.98
CA MET A 684 13.16 -10.33 11.77
C MET A 684 14.57 -10.47 12.31
N ALA A 685 15.07 -11.70 12.49
CA ALA A 685 16.37 -11.92 13.10
C ALA A 685 17.53 -11.76 12.10
N GLU A 686 17.27 -11.89 10.79
CA GLU A 686 18.32 -11.86 9.76
C GLU A 686 18.33 -10.57 8.93
N THR A 687 17.21 -9.85 8.78
CA THR A 687 17.16 -8.61 7.95
C THR A 687 17.12 -7.31 8.76
N TYR A 688 16.90 -7.36 10.07
CA TYR A 688 16.76 -6.17 10.96
C TYR A 688 17.74 -6.20 12.16
N GLN A 689 18.94 -6.72 11.98
CA GLN A 689 20.05 -6.27 12.83
C GLN A 689 20.37 -4.84 12.41
N ASN A 690 19.76 -3.88 13.10
CA ASN A 690 20.27 -2.54 13.46
C ASN A 690 19.15 -1.68 14.09
N ASP A 691 18.32 -2.27 14.95
CA ASP A 691 17.40 -1.51 15.84
C ASP A 691 18.19 -0.65 16.87
N THR A 692 19.52 -0.74 16.85
CA THR A 692 20.47 0.12 17.56
C THR A 692 20.88 1.39 16.80
N ASP A 693 20.53 1.52 15.51
CA ASP A 693 20.84 2.71 14.70
C ASP A 693 19.62 3.63 14.50
N ASN A 694 18.47 3.26 15.06
CA ASN A 694 17.24 4.08 15.07
C ASN A 694 17.23 5.16 16.18
N ASP A 695 18.38 5.46 16.80
CA ASP A 695 18.55 6.62 17.67
C ASP A 695 18.61 7.90 16.82
N VAL A 696 17.44 8.47 16.55
CA VAL A 696 17.19 9.70 15.77
C VAL A 696 17.64 10.97 16.51
N ASP A 697 18.81 10.96 17.15
CA ASP A 697 19.44 12.17 17.70
C ASP A 697 20.97 12.21 17.58
N TYR A 698 21.63 11.29 16.87
CA TYR A 698 23.09 11.34 16.70
C TYR A 698 23.57 11.03 15.27
N TYR A 699 24.19 12.06 14.66
CA TYR A 699 25.26 12.03 13.63
C TYR A 699 25.24 10.90 12.59
N PHE A 700 24.87 11.21 11.33
CA PHE A 700 25.42 10.48 10.17
C PHE A 700 26.87 10.94 9.97
N ASN A 701 27.78 10.42 10.79
CA ASN A 701 29.21 10.68 10.64
C ASN A 701 29.69 10.04 9.33
N TYR A 702 30.23 10.90 8.46
CA TYR A 702 31.27 10.56 7.49
C TYR A 702 30.84 9.80 6.23
N ILE A 703 30.90 10.49 5.08
CA ILE A 703 30.95 9.87 3.75
C ILE A 703 32.33 10.20 3.17
N GLU A 704 33.19 9.20 3.03
CA GLU A 704 34.41 9.29 2.22
C GLU A 704 33.99 9.12 0.76
N PHE A 705 34.18 10.15 -0.05
CA PHE A 705 34.00 10.07 -1.49
C PHE A 705 35.38 9.77 -2.08
N ASP A 706 35.67 8.49 -2.33
CA ASP A 706 36.85 8.08 -3.08
C ASP A 706 36.42 7.56 -4.45
N ASP A 707 36.42 8.45 -5.44
CA ASP A 707 36.09 8.13 -6.85
C ASP A 707 37.36 7.65 -7.60
N SER A 708 38.25 6.91 -6.92
CA SER A 708 39.53 6.48 -7.49
C SER A 708 39.56 5.08 -8.09
N ASP A 709 38.46 4.33 -8.07
CA ASP A 709 38.39 3.04 -8.76
C ASP A 709 37.80 3.19 -10.17
N ASN A 710 38.72 3.31 -11.15
CA ASN A 710 38.52 3.30 -12.60
C ASN A 710 37.54 2.24 -13.12
#